data_AF-F4XIP4-F1
#
_entry.id   AF-F4XIP4-F1
#
_cell.length_a   1.000
_cell.length_b   1.000
_cell.length_c   1.000
_cell.angle_alpha   90.00
_cell.angle_beta   90.00
_cell.angle_gamma   90.00
#
_symmetry.space_group_name_H-M   'P 1'
#
loop_
_entity.id
_entity.type
_entity.pdbx_description
1 polymer ?
#
loop_
_entity_poly.entity_id
_entity_poly.type
_entity_poly.pdbx_seq_one_letter_code
_entity_poly.pdbx_strand_id
1 'polypeptide(L)'
;MNHIQEWTASSVDEQLTRLNVRSLEGSSPFEYLFYSDSLPRRNDGRVLNSILKRYQHLEQGGWWCSGIDLLTGQEDIWGCFKPSQPRHSGETRKLIKYEHPPKTPTGLFALRVPFHLWQRIAERNDITILPTDLDHNQPDLGFWQWLISHPSIPLCITEGAKKAGALLTAGYAAIALPGINGGYRIRRDAQGNRIGKSDLIPQLQKLATPEREIYIVFDQDSKPNTIKAVNAAIRRMGYLLNQAGCPVKVITWDAQLGKGVDDLIADQGQKTFEQVYQRALPLDTWKAKSLTQLTYRANLKVNCRYLQELPIPDTAQLIGIKSPKGTGKTQLLEKIVSQALARNQWVLVLGHRVRLVEALCQRFGIKYITEVRDDQKQGVLGYGLCLDSLHGNSQARFNAANWSDGVVIIDEVEQVLWHGLNSSTCQSNRVAILKSLKTLIQNVLGGSGQVYIADADLSDISIDYLLSLSGVDLEPFIIENDWKPNIDGSWQVHNYTDSTPKKLVRELEAHIAQGGKPFVCLSAQKPKSQWGTCTLEAYLKKQFPHLRILRIDSESLGETNHPAMGCINNLNNVLRDYDIVLASPAIETGVSIDLRGHFTSVWCIAQGVQGENSVRQTLGRIRENLPRFIWVAPYGFNHVGNGSTSLSSLLASGQRLTQMNIRLLQQSDFDAVDDLDTGFQAESLMCWAKMAVRFNAAMVNYRESVLAGLRAEGHLVMDVSPVSSTKAGKKKSKGSPQAEELGAQNALMAAITAVRDQNYQAECNAIASSQDFSDSQYQTISKRLVKKPSERRSLRKYDLKQRYAIPVTPELVLKDDQGWYKQLRLHYFLTLGQQHLAERDAKVARLLIEQGQGSIFIPDFNRAVLGAMIGTMKVLGIPILLENLERELKNTDQDLQEMAAIALANRCAIKTITGIGLAKKATPIVIIRRFLDKIGYGLQCIRYQSQGKKRFRVYQLVSPEDGRMEVFQRWLASDALRLGTSESWLDNDLSARSGNTQSVDSENSNYVQLCLNV
;
A
#
# COMPACT_ATOMS: atom_id res chain seq x y z
N MET A 1 -18.77 -12.67 45.84
CA MET A 1 -18.24 -13.21 44.56
C MET A 1 -16.79 -13.58 44.79
N ASN A 2 -16.32 -14.80 44.47
CA ASN A 2 -14.91 -15.16 44.69
C ASN A 2 -14.05 -14.54 43.58
N HIS A 3 -13.38 -13.42 43.88
CA HIS A 3 -12.58 -12.68 42.91
C HIS A 3 -11.43 -13.51 42.33
N ILE A 4 -10.89 -14.48 43.08
CA ILE A 4 -9.83 -15.40 42.62
C ILE A 4 -10.36 -16.24 41.47
N GLN A 5 -11.56 -16.82 41.60
CA GLN A 5 -12.19 -17.60 40.52
C GLN A 5 -12.44 -16.73 39.28
N GLU A 6 -12.90 -15.48 39.46
CA GLU A 6 -13.17 -14.58 38.34
C GLU A 6 -11.89 -14.22 37.55
N TRP A 7 -10.80 -13.94 38.25
CA TRP A 7 -9.51 -13.61 37.63
C TRP A 7 -8.83 -14.85 37.03
N THR A 8 -8.94 -16.00 37.69
CA THR A 8 -8.45 -17.29 37.16
C THR A 8 -9.17 -17.65 35.85
N ALA A 9 -10.49 -17.43 35.76
CA ALA A 9 -11.26 -17.61 34.53
C ALA A 9 -10.81 -16.68 33.39
N SER A 10 -10.14 -15.58 33.73
CA SER A 10 -9.52 -14.65 32.75
C SER A 10 -8.05 -15.00 32.48
N SER A 11 -7.63 -16.22 32.82
CA SER A 11 -6.24 -16.73 32.68
C SER A 11 -5.18 -15.90 33.43
N VAL A 12 -5.54 -15.33 34.59
CA VAL A 12 -4.58 -14.58 35.42
C VAL A 12 -3.98 -15.46 36.51
N ASP A 13 -2.67 -15.34 36.71
CA ASP A 13 -1.92 -15.98 37.78
C ASP A 13 -2.51 -15.67 39.17
N GLU A 14 -2.58 -16.70 40.02
CA GLU A 14 -3.21 -16.59 41.34
C GLU A 14 -2.42 -15.66 42.27
N GLN A 15 -1.09 -15.70 42.26
CA GLN A 15 -0.27 -14.83 43.09
C GLN A 15 -0.36 -13.38 42.61
N LEU A 16 -0.36 -13.15 41.30
CA LEU A 16 -0.61 -11.82 40.74
C LEU A 16 -1.98 -11.27 41.17
N THR A 17 -3.01 -12.13 41.18
CA THR A 17 -4.35 -11.76 41.65
C THR A 17 -4.34 -11.38 43.13
N ARG A 18 -3.75 -12.22 43.99
CA ARG A 18 -3.67 -11.98 45.44
C ARG A 18 -2.89 -10.72 45.81
N LEU A 19 -1.85 -10.38 45.05
CA LEU A 19 -1.09 -9.15 45.25
C LEU A 19 -1.92 -7.90 44.92
N ASN A 20 -2.84 -7.97 43.95
CA ASN A 20 -3.45 -6.76 43.38
C ASN A 20 -4.94 -6.58 43.70
N VAL A 21 -5.62 -7.63 44.13
CA VAL A 21 -7.07 -7.65 44.32
C VAL A 21 -7.41 -8.02 45.76
N ARG A 22 -8.30 -7.24 46.38
CA ARG A 22 -8.81 -7.48 47.74
C ARG A 22 -10.33 -7.42 47.77
N SER A 23 -10.97 -8.35 48.49
CA SER A 23 -12.41 -8.25 48.76
C SER A 23 -12.66 -7.12 49.75
N LEU A 24 -13.67 -6.29 49.50
CA LEU A 24 -14.14 -5.27 50.43
C LEU A 24 -15.66 -5.43 50.60
N GLU A 25 -16.15 -5.12 51.80
CA GLU A 25 -17.57 -5.20 52.18
C GLU A 25 -17.92 -4.18 53.27
N GLY A 26 -19.22 -3.97 53.49
CA GLY A 26 -19.71 -2.97 54.44
C GLY A 26 -19.22 -1.56 54.09
N SER A 27 -18.66 -0.83 55.06
CA SER A 27 -18.18 0.53 54.84
C SER A 27 -16.79 0.64 54.20
N SER A 28 -16.02 -0.45 54.16
CA SER A 28 -14.63 -0.42 53.68
C SER A 28 -14.44 0.09 52.25
N PRO A 29 -15.33 -0.16 51.25
CA PRO A 29 -15.16 0.41 49.91
C PRO A 29 -15.13 1.95 49.88
N PHE A 30 -15.79 2.61 50.83
CA PHE A 30 -15.80 4.08 50.89
C PHE A 30 -14.43 4.65 51.27
N GLU A 31 -13.63 3.94 52.06
CA GLU A 31 -12.28 4.38 52.44
C GLU A 31 -11.34 4.45 51.21
N TYR A 32 -11.52 3.53 50.27
CA TYR A 32 -10.74 3.47 49.03
C TYR A 32 -11.26 4.42 47.95
N LEU A 33 -12.56 4.72 47.94
CA LEU A 33 -13.16 5.59 46.92
C LEU A 33 -13.20 7.06 47.33
N PHE A 34 -13.48 7.38 48.60
CA PHE A 34 -13.83 8.74 49.03
C PHE A 34 -12.68 9.49 49.70
N TYR A 35 -11.46 9.34 49.17
CA TYR A 35 -10.28 10.06 49.68
C TYR A 35 -10.09 11.46 49.08
N SER A 36 -10.79 11.83 48.00
CA SER A 36 -10.61 13.14 47.35
C SER A 36 -11.12 14.28 48.23
N ASP A 37 -10.27 15.30 48.46
CA ASP A 37 -10.63 16.53 49.17
C ASP A 37 -11.66 17.37 48.42
N SER A 38 -11.78 17.17 47.10
CA SER A 38 -12.78 17.85 46.28
C SER A 38 -14.20 17.31 46.49
N LEU A 39 -14.36 16.20 47.22
CA LEU A 39 -15.68 15.64 47.51
C LEU A 39 -16.45 16.54 48.47
N PRO A 40 -17.72 16.89 48.16
CA PRO A 40 -18.54 17.70 49.05
C PRO A 40 -18.72 17.00 50.40
N ARG A 41 -18.32 17.69 51.46
CA ARG A 41 -18.43 17.26 52.85
C ARG A 41 -19.25 18.26 53.65
N ARG A 42 -19.90 17.77 54.70
CA ARG A 42 -20.55 18.60 55.73
C ARG A 42 -19.48 19.24 56.62
N ASN A 43 -19.90 20.18 57.48
CA ASN A 43 -19.01 20.84 58.44
C ASN A 43 -18.35 19.87 59.44
N ASP A 44 -18.96 18.69 59.66
CA ASP A 44 -18.42 17.61 60.50
C ASP A 44 -17.44 16.67 59.75
N GLY A 45 -17.07 17.00 58.50
CA GLY A 45 -16.15 16.23 57.67
C GLY A 45 -16.77 15.03 56.93
N ARG A 46 -18.04 14.69 57.20
CA ARG A 46 -18.73 13.57 56.54
C ARG A 46 -19.12 13.92 55.10
N VAL A 47 -18.92 12.98 54.17
CA VAL A 47 -19.39 13.10 52.78
C VAL A 47 -20.90 13.30 52.74
N LEU A 48 -21.40 14.18 51.85
CA LEU A 48 -22.83 14.49 51.75
C LEU A 48 -23.71 13.22 51.60
N ASN A 49 -24.87 13.23 52.28
CA ASN A 49 -25.83 12.13 52.27
C ASN A 49 -26.29 11.73 50.86
N SER A 50 -26.40 12.68 49.94
CA SER A 50 -26.77 12.42 48.54
C SER A 50 -25.75 11.56 47.80
N ILE A 51 -24.46 11.72 48.10
CA ILE A 51 -23.37 10.92 47.53
C ILE A 51 -23.36 9.54 48.18
N LEU A 52 -23.46 9.47 49.51
CA LEU A 52 -23.55 8.19 50.22
C LEU A 52 -24.71 7.33 49.70
N LYS A 53 -25.90 7.92 49.54
CA LYS A 53 -27.08 7.23 48.97
C LYS A 53 -26.83 6.74 47.54
N ARG A 54 -26.13 7.53 46.71
CA ARG A 54 -25.77 7.13 45.33
C ARG A 54 -24.88 5.90 45.30
N TYR A 55 -23.96 5.78 46.26
CA TYR A 55 -22.99 4.70 46.36
C TYR A 55 -23.34 3.65 47.43
N GLN A 56 -24.57 3.63 47.95
CA GLN A 56 -24.99 2.68 48.99
C GLN A 56 -24.85 1.21 48.54
N HIS A 57 -25.03 0.94 47.24
CA HIS A 57 -24.85 -0.39 46.65
C HIS A 57 -23.46 -1.01 46.90
N LEU A 58 -22.44 -0.22 47.22
CA LEU A 58 -21.09 -0.69 47.51
C LEU A 58 -21.02 -1.53 48.78
N GLU A 59 -21.93 -1.31 49.74
CA GLU A 59 -21.99 -2.02 51.02
C GLU A 59 -22.25 -3.52 50.85
N GLN A 60 -22.85 -3.91 49.72
CA GLN A 60 -23.10 -5.31 49.33
C GLN A 60 -21.82 -6.07 48.92
N GLY A 61 -20.67 -5.41 49.06
CA GLY A 61 -19.35 -5.97 48.85
C GLY A 61 -18.98 -6.11 47.39
N GLY A 62 -17.73 -6.50 47.15
CA GLY A 62 -17.12 -6.57 45.83
C GLY A 62 -15.62 -6.74 45.97
N TRP A 63 -14.86 -6.33 44.95
CA TRP A 63 -13.41 -6.36 45.01
C TRP A 63 -12.78 -5.05 44.55
N TRP A 64 -11.69 -4.67 45.21
CA TRP A 64 -10.84 -3.53 44.88
C TRP A 64 -9.57 -4.02 44.18
N CYS A 65 -9.21 -3.36 43.08
CA CYS A 65 -7.96 -3.60 42.36
C CYS A 65 -7.12 -2.32 42.34
N SER A 66 -5.87 -2.42 42.78
CA SER A 66 -4.85 -1.37 42.70
C SER A 66 -3.45 -1.98 42.51
N GLY A 67 -2.53 -1.19 41.97
CA GLY A 67 -1.16 -1.56 41.66
C GLY A 67 -0.12 -0.62 42.30
N ILE A 68 0.90 -0.29 41.52
CA ILE A 68 2.02 0.60 41.86
C ILE A 68 1.82 1.96 41.20
N ASP A 69 2.08 3.03 41.95
CA ASP A 69 2.20 4.36 41.38
C ASP A 69 3.58 4.51 40.72
N LEU A 70 3.60 4.55 39.39
CA LEU A 70 4.82 4.66 38.59
C LEU A 70 5.62 5.95 38.81
N LEU A 71 5.04 6.95 39.49
CA LEU A 71 5.76 8.18 39.83
C LEU A 71 6.60 8.03 41.09
N THR A 72 6.15 7.19 42.05
CA THR A 72 6.75 7.06 43.38
C THR A 72 7.35 5.67 43.65
N GLY A 73 6.95 4.64 42.90
CA GLY A 73 7.34 3.24 43.14
C GLY A 73 6.61 2.58 44.32
N GLN A 74 5.65 3.27 44.94
CA GLN A 74 4.89 2.80 46.10
C GLN A 74 3.51 2.29 45.69
N GLU A 75 2.75 1.73 46.66
CA GLU A 75 1.37 1.32 46.39
C GLU A 75 0.52 2.50 45.92
N ASP A 76 -0.22 2.30 44.82
CA ASP A 76 -1.11 3.34 44.30
C ASP A 76 -2.37 3.41 45.18
N ILE A 77 -2.67 4.61 45.67
CA ILE A 77 -3.94 4.89 46.36
C ILE A 77 -5.12 4.87 45.37
N TRP A 78 -4.85 5.09 44.08
CA TRP A 78 -5.86 5.05 43.03
C TRP A 78 -6.10 3.62 42.54
N GLY A 79 -7.36 3.29 42.25
CA GLY A 79 -7.73 1.97 41.74
C GLY A 79 -9.16 1.91 41.21
N CYS A 80 -9.72 0.70 41.16
CA CYS A 80 -11.14 0.51 40.87
C CYS A 80 -11.79 -0.51 41.80
N PHE A 81 -13.06 -0.24 42.12
CA PHE A 81 -13.92 -1.16 42.81
C PHE A 81 -14.92 -1.79 41.84
N LYS A 82 -15.02 -3.11 41.81
CA LYS A 82 -16.09 -3.84 41.13
C LYS A 82 -17.11 -4.30 42.17
N PRO A 83 -18.28 -3.64 42.29
CA PRO A 83 -19.32 -4.08 43.21
C PRO A 83 -19.94 -5.40 42.78
N SER A 84 -20.36 -6.21 43.76
CA SER A 84 -21.12 -7.45 43.52
C SER A 84 -22.48 -7.17 42.90
N GLN A 85 -23.07 -6.01 43.21
CA GLN A 85 -24.33 -5.52 42.62
C GLN A 85 -24.10 -4.14 41.96
N PRO A 86 -23.70 -4.10 40.68
CA PRO A 86 -23.44 -2.85 39.98
C PRO A 86 -24.70 -2.00 39.81
N ARG A 87 -24.57 -0.68 39.94
CA ARG A 87 -25.68 0.26 39.74
C ARG A 87 -25.81 0.70 38.28
N HIS A 88 -26.97 1.28 37.95
CA HIS A 88 -27.16 2.02 36.72
C HIS A 88 -26.79 3.50 36.87
N SER A 89 -26.26 4.10 35.81
CA SER A 89 -26.11 5.55 35.67
C SER A 89 -27.49 6.22 35.65
N GLY A 90 -27.68 7.29 36.43
CA GLY A 90 -28.93 8.04 36.45
C GLY A 90 -29.25 8.73 35.11
N GLU A 91 -28.22 9.19 34.39
CA GLU A 91 -28.38 9.94 33.13
C GLU A 91 -28.58 9.00 31.93
N THR A 92 -27.76 7.96 31.82
CA THR A 92 -27.71 7.13 30.60
C THR A 92 -28.39 5.78 30.77
N ARG A 93 -28.86 5.45 31.99
CA ARG A 93 -29.33 4.12 32.39
C ARG A 93 -28.36 2.97 32.10
N LYS A 94 -27.10 3.26 31.75
CA LYS A 94 -26.06 2.25 31.50
C LYS A 94 -25.58 1.65 32.83
N LEU A 95 -25.34 0.34 32.82
CA LEU A 95 -24.76 -0.36 33.97
C LEU A 95 -23.30 0.06 34.20
N ILE A 96 -22.99 0.55 35.39
CA ILE A 96 -21.64 0.95 35.81
C ILE A 96 -21.00 -0.25 36.50
N LYS A 97 -20.22 -1.01 35.74
CA LYS A 97 -19.57 -2.24 36.23
C LYS A 97 -18.41 -1.97 37.20
N TYR A 98 -17.76 -0.82 37.08
CA TYR A 98 -16.59 -0.44 37.87
C TYR A 98 -16.76 0.99 38.38
N GLU A 99 -16.45 1.20 39.64
CA GLU A 99 -16.44 2.50 40.30
C GLU A 99 -14.99 2.92 40.55
N HIS A 100 -14.69 4.17 40.21
CA HIS A 100 -13.38 4.80 40.44
C HIS A 100 -13.53 5.91 41.48
N PRO A 101 -12.46 6.29 42.21
CA PRO A 101 -12.53 7.35 43.19
C PRO A 101 -13.11 8.65 42.60
N PRO A 102 -14.29 9.12 43.04
CA PRO A 102 -14.93 10.27 42.43
C PRO A 102 -14.13 11.56 42.64
N LYS A 103 -14.18 12.46 41.65
CA LYS A 103 -13.41 13.71 41.62
C LYS A 103 -11.91 13.52 41.80
N THR A 104 -11.38 12.41 41.26
CA THR A 104 -9.95 12.20 41.09
C THR A 104 -9.64 12.00 39.61
N PRO A 105 -8.49 12.48 39.11
CA PRO A 105 -8.01 12.09 37.79
C PRO A 105 -7.78 10.57 37.75
N THR A 106 -8.22 9.92 36.68
CA THR A 106 -8.01 8.48 36.52
C THR A 106 -6.55 8.11 36.27
N GLY A 107 -6.00 7.14 37.00
CA GLY A 107 -4.65 6.60 36.76
C GLY A 107 -4.60 5.54 35.65
N LEU A 108 -3.55 4.72 35.72
CA LEU A 108 -3.42 3.46 34.99
C LEU A 108 -3.18 2.33 36.02
N PHE A 109 -3.38 1.08 35.61
CA PHE A 109 -3.07 -0.08 36.44
C PHE A 109 -1.70 -0.64 36.06
N ALA A 110 -0.71 -0.41 36.92
CA ALA A 110 0.59 -1.05 36.91
C ALA A 110 0.62 -2.10 38.04
N LEU A 111 0.22 -3.34 37.74
CA LEU A 111 0.03 -4.37 38.77
C LEU A 111 1.36 -4.74 39.47
N ARG A 112 1.31 -5.09 40.76
CA ARG A 112 2.41 -5.68 41.54
C ARG A 112 2.74 -7.06 40.99
N VAL A 113 3.81 -7.17 40.20
CA VAL A 113 4.18 -8.40 39.48
C VAL A 113 5.00 -9.32 40.39
N PRO A 114 4.58 -10.58 40.62
CA PRO A 114 5.37 -11.52 41.41
C PRO A 114 6.64 -11.94 40.66
N PHE A 115 7.68 -12.30 41.41
CA PHE A 115 9.01 -12.56 40.87
C PHE A 115 9.04 -13.63 39.77
N HIS A 116 8.24 -14.70 39.84
CA HIS A 116 8.21 -15.74 38.80
C HIS A 116 7.68 -15.23 37.46
N LEU A 117 6.74 -14.27 37.46
CA LEU A 117 6.26 -13.63 36.22
C LEU A 117 7.27 -12.62 35.69
N TRP A 118 7.97 -11.90 36.58
CA TRP A 118 9.10 -11.07 36.19
C TRP A 118 10.18 -11.92 35.50
N GLN A 119 10.58 -13.05 36.09
CA GLN A 119 11.53 -13.98 35.48
C GLN A 119 11.08 -14.40 34.07
N ARG A 120 9.82 -14.79 33.88
CA ARG A 120 9.28 -15.12 32.54
C ARG A 120 9.38 -13.97 31.55
N ILE A 121 9.09 -12.74 31.96
CA ILE A 121 9.21 -11.55 31.11
C ILE A 121 10.69 -11.30 30.76
N ALA A 122 11.60 -11.45 31.72
CA ALA A 122 13.03 -11.27 31.50
C ALA A 122 13.59 -12.34 30.54
N GLU A 123 13.25 -13.61 30.75
CA GLU A 123 13.60 -14.75 29.88
C GLU A 123 13.11 -14.55 28.45
N ARG A 124 11.86 -14.10 28.27
CA ARG A 124 11.29 -13.83 26.94
C ARG A 124 12.07 -12.77 26.15
N ASN A 125 12.71 -11.84 26.86
CA ASN A 125 13.43 -10.72 26.26
C ASN A 125 14.96 -10.89 26.32
N ASP A 126 15.46 -12.10 26.67
CA ASP A 126 16.88 -12.40 26.82
C ASP A 126 17.61 -11.46 27.80
N ILE A 127 16.94 -11.05 28.88
CA ILE A 127 17.50 -10.17 29.92
C ILE A 127 17.71 -10.98 31.20
N THR A 128 18.90 -10.85 31.79
CA THR A 128 19.21 -11.44 33.10
C THR A 128 18.82 -10.46 34.19
N ILE A 129 18.05 -10.91 35.18
CA ILE A 129 17.76 -10.14 36.39
C ILE A 129 18.96 -10.25 37.33
N LEU A 130 19.56 -9.12 37.69
CA LEU A 130 20.66 -9.05 38.63
C LEU A 130 20.12 -8.92 40.06
N PRO A 131 20.86 -9.39 41.09
CA PRO A 131 20.47 -9.17 42.48
C PRO A 131 20.29 -7.69 42.84
N THR A 132 21.01 -6.79 42.16
CA THR A 132 20.90 -5.33 42.33
C THR A 132 19.64 -4.74 41.72
N ASP A 133 18.91 -5.48 40.87
CA ASP A 133 17.63 -5.04 40.32
C ASP A 133 16.49 -5.20 41.33
N LEU A 134 16.66 -6.06 42.34
CA LEU A 134 15.67 -6.34 43.36
C LEU A 134 15.69 -5.27 44.46
N ASP A 135 14.56 -4.62 44.66
CA ASP A 135 14.34 -3.71 45.79
C ASP A 135 13.28 -4.28 46.72
N HIS A 136 13.72 -4.96 47.78
CA HIS A 136 12.84 -5.55 48.78
C HIS A 136 12.05 -4.51 49.59
N ASN A 137 12.37 -3.22 49.49
CA ASN A 137 11.58 -2.15 50.11
C ASN A 137 10.40 -1.71 49.22
N GLN A 138 10.34 -2.15 47.97
CA GLN A 138 9.23 -1.84 47.05
C GLN A 138 8.18 -2.96 47.05
N PRO A 139 6.88 -2.62 46.91
CA PRO A 139 5.79 -3.60 47.00
C PRO A 139 5.76 -4.61 45.84
N ASP A 140 6.46 -4.34 44.74
CA ASP A 140 6.61 -5.18 43.55
C ASP A 140 8.04 -5.69 43.35
N LEU A 141 8.88 -5.60 44.39
CA LEU A 141 10.32 -5.91 44.34
C LEU A 141 11.13 -5.04 43.37
N GLY A 142 10.59 -3.91 42.90
CA GLY A 142 11.24 -3.01 41.95
C GLY A 142 10.99 -3.34 40.47
N PHE A 143 10.04 -4.24 40.15
CA PHE A 143 9.74 -4.65 38.78
C PHE A 143 9.50 -3.45 37.84
N TRP A 144 8.67 -2.48 38.22
CA TRP A 144 8.37 -1.35 37.32
C TRP A 144 9.56 -0.42 37.11
N GLN A 145 10.39 -0.22 38.14
CA GLN A 145 11.62 0.56 38.03
C GLN A 145 12.63 -0.14 37.11
N TRP A 146 12.77 -1.46 37.23
CA TRP A 146 13.55 -2.29 36.32
C TRP A 146 13.01 -2.22 34.89
N LEU A 147 11.68 -2.31 34.71
CA LEU A 147 11.09 -2.24 33.38
C LEU A 147 11.34 -0.87 32.73
N ILE A 148 11.31 0.23 33.50
CA ILE A 148 11.63 1.59 33.02
C ILE A 148 13.09 1.69 32.55
N SER A 149 14.04 1.08 33.28
CA SER A 149 15.47 1.08 32.91
C SER A 149 15.81 0.18 31.71
N HIS A 150 14.88 -0.68 31.28
CA HIS A 150 15.05 -1.59 30.13
C HIS A 150 14.09 -1.25 28.98
N PRO A 151 14.31 -0.14 28.23
CA PRO A 151 13.47 0.25 27.10
C PRO A 151 13.45 -0.74 25.95
N SER A 152 14.37 -1.73 25.92
CA SER A 152 14.33 -2.84 24.97
C SER A 152 13.14 -3.79 25.18
N ILE A 153 12.53 -3.81 26.38
CA ILE A 153 11.37 -4.66 26.67
C ILE A 153 10.10 -4.00 26.12
N PRO A 154 9.37 -4.67 25.21
CA PRO A 154 8.11 -4.16 24.69
C PRO A 154 7.02 -4.06 25.76
N LEU A 155 6.17 -3.03 25.64
CA LEU A 155 5.04 -2.81 26.55
C LEU A 155 3.71 -3.00 25.84
N CYS A 156 2.83 -3.84 26.39
CA CYS A 156 1.44 -3.95 25.98
C CYS A 156 0.55 -2.97 26.78
N ILE A 157 -0.34 -2.27 26.08
CA ILE A 157 -1.34 -1.38 26.68
C ILE A 157 -2.72 -1.90 26.30
N THR A 158 -3.50 -2.28 27.30
CA THR A 158 -4.88 -2.76 27.17
C THR A 158 -5.83 -1.92 28.04
N GLU A 159 -7.13 -2.14 27.95
CA GLU A 159 -8.13 -1.64 28.90
C GLU A 159 -8.60 -2.73 29.87
N GLY A 160 -8.67 -2.38 31.15
CA GLY A 160 -9.11 -3.28 32.23
C GLY A 160 -7.99 -4.14 32.83
N ALA A 161 -7.95 -4.19 34.17
CA ALA A 161 -6.85 -4.81 34.92
C ALA A 161 -6.70 -6.33 34.67
N LYS A 162 -7.80 -7.06 34.48
CA LYS A 162 -7.76 -8.51 34.18
C LYS A 162 -7.01 -8.81 32.89
N LYS A 163 -7.16 -7.96 31.87
CA LYS A 163 -6.48 -8.09 30.57
C LYS A 163 -4.98 -7.91 30.68
N ALA A 164 -4.55 -6.90 31.45
CA ALA A 164 -3.13 -6.73 31.76
C ALA A 164 -2.60 -7.91 32.58
N GLY A 165 -3.39 -8.41 33.54
CA GLY A 165 -3.08 -9.61 34.31
C GLY A 165 -2.86 -10.84 33.44
N ALA A 166 -3.72 -11.07 32.44
CA ALA A 166 -3.61 -12.20 31.51
C ALA A 166 -2.34 -12.11 30.66
N LEU A 167 -2.01 -10.89 30.18
CA LEU A 167 -0.78 -10.63 29.42
C LEU A 167 0.49 -10.82 30.27
N LEU A 168 0.51 -10.30 31.50
CA LEU A 168 1.62 -10.50 32.45
C LEU A 168 1.82 -11.99 32.76
N THR A 169 0.72 -12.72 32.94
CA THR A 169 0.73 -14.18 33.18
C THR A 169 1.31 -14.94 31.99
N ALA A 170 1.03 -14.48 30.77
CA ALA A 170 1.57 -15.00 29.51
C ALA A 170 3.01 -14.53 29.20
N GLY A 171 3.66 -13.78 30.11
CA GLY A 171 5.05 -13.34 29.97
C GLY A 171 5.25 -12.05 29.17
N TYR A 172 4.21 -11.22 29.02
CA TYR A 172 4.29 -9.92 28.34
C TYR A 172 4.19 -8.79 29.36
N ALA A 173 5.13 -7.85 29.36
CA ALA A 173 5.00 -6.64 30.16
C ALA A 173 3.76 -5.85 29.71
N ALA A 174 2.82 -5.60 30.64
CA ALA A 174 1.54 -5.00 30.31
C ALA A 174 1.00 -4.07 31.40
N ILE A 175 0.39 -2.96 30.97
CA ILE A 175 -0.42 -2.08 31.81
C ILE A 175 -1.87 -2.06 31.33
N ALA A 176 -2.79 -1.70 32.21
CA ALA A 176 -4.17 -1.44 31.84
C ALA A 176 -4.58 0.02 32.04
N LEU A 177 -5.42 0.50 31.13
CA LEU A 177 -6.13 1.76 31.27
C LEU A 177 -7.55 1.50 31.80
N PRO A 178 -8.16 2.41 32.58
CA PRO A 178 -9.55 2.29 33.01
C PRO A 178 -10.54 2.42 31.85
N GLY A 179 -10.09 2.96 30.72
CA GLY A 179 -10.81 2.96 29.45
C GLY A 179 -9.88 3.42 28.32
N ILE A 180 -10.32 3.25 27.07
CA ILE A 180 -9.52 3.50 25.86
C ILE A 180 -8.92 4.92 25.77
N ASN A 181 -9.56 5.92 26.37
CA ASN A 181 -9.09 7.31 26.41
C ASN A 181 -8.26 7.64 27.67
N GLY A 182 -8.02 6.67 28.55
CA GLY A 182 -7.40 6.87 29.87
C GLY A 182 -5.92 7.26 29.81
N GLY A 183 -5.23 6.90 28.72
CA GLY A 183 -3.79 7.13 28.55
C GLY A 183 -3.39 8.57 28.21
N TYR A 184 -4.34 9.47 27.96
CA TYR A 184 -4.04 10.87 27.65
C TYR A 184 -5.06 11.84 28.26
N ARG A 185 -4.73 13.13 28.25
CA ARG A 185 -5.62 14.23 28.66
C ARG A 185 -5.84 15.22 27.54
N ILE A 186 -7.03 15.81 27.53
CA ILE A 186 -7.37 16.95 26.69
C ILE A 186 -7.55 18.11 27.67
N ARG A 187 -6.66 19.11 27.62
CA ARG A 187 -6.81 20.28 28.48
C ARG A 187 -8.08 21.03 28.06
N ARG A 188 -8.85 21.51 29.03
CA ARG A 188 -10.09 22.26 28.82
C ARG A 188 -10.11 23.51 29.69
N ASP A 189 -10.71 24.58 29.20
CA ASP A 189 -10.97 25.79 29.99
C ASP A 189 -12.12 25.57 31.00
N ALA A 190 -12.43 26.61 31.78
CA ALA A 190 -13.51 26.58 32.77
C ALA A 190 -14.90 26.37 32.14
N GLN A 191 -15.07 26.72 30.87
CA GLN A 191 -16.29 26.53 30.09
C GLN A 191 -16.35 25.14 29.42
N GLY A 192 -15.30 24.31 29.60
CA GLY A 192 -15.20 22.99 29.02
C GLY A 192 -14.74 22.97 27.57
N ASN A 193 -14.37 24.10 26.97
CA ASN A 193 -13.80 24.14 25.63
C ASN A 193 -12.38 23.61 25.65
N ARG A 194 -11.97 22.96 24.57
CA ARG A 194 -10.62 22.42 24.44
C ARG A 194 -9.61 23.56 24.35
N ILE A 195 -8.61 23.53 25.22
CA ILE A 195 -7.43 24.40 25.17
C ILE A 195 -6.20 23.56 24.89
N GLY A 196 -5.34 23.99 23.97
CA GLY A 196 -4.06 23.32 23.70
C GLY A 196 -4.11 21.89 23.12
N LYS A 197 -2.94 21.24 23.19
CA LYS A 197 -2.71 19.89 22.67
C LYS A 197 -3.04 18.84 23.74
N SER A 198 -3.21 17.59 23.31
CA SER A 198 -3.35 16.48 24.25
C SER A 198 -1.98 16.00 24.67
N ASP A 199 -1.88 15.56 25.91
CA ASP A 199 -0.63 15.04 26.50
C ASP A 199 -0.89 13.65 27.08
N LEU A 200 0.11 12.77 27.05
CA LEU A 200 0.06 11.49 27.79
C LEU A 200 -0.09 11.77 29.29
N ILE A 201 -0.75 10.86 30.02
CA ILE A 201 -0.79 10.95 31.49
C ILE A 201 0.63 10.78 32.08
N PRO A 202 0.95 11.40 33.24
CA PRO A 202 2.29 11.36 33.82
C PRO A 202 2.86 9.95 33.99
N GLN A 203 2.04 8.99 34.44
CA GLN A 203 2.45 7.60 34.61
C GLN A 203 2.84 6.94 33.29
N LEU A 204 2.10 7.22 32.21
CA LEU A 204 2.41 6.67 30.89
C LEU A 204 3.63 7.35 30.26
N GLN A 205 3.90 8.62 30.59
CA GLN A 205 5.13 9.31 30.17
C GLN A 205 6.39 8.63 30.72
N LYS A 206 6.35 8.11 31.96
CA LYS A 206 7.47 7.34 32.55
C LYS A 206 7.79 6.07 31.75
N LEU A 207 6.76 5.44 31.18
CA LEU A 207 6.91 4.20 30.40
C LEU A 207 7.21 4.47 28.92
N ALA A 208 6.77 5.62 28.38
CA ALA A 208 7.00 6.06 27.01
C ALA A 208 8.44 6.55 26.80
N THR A 209 9.38 5.63 26.97
CA THR A 209 10.82 5.84 26.76
C THR A 209 11.16 5.71 25.27
N PRO A 210 12.07 6.54 24.72
CA PRO A 210 12.47 6.43 23.33
C PRO A 210 12.93 5.01 22.97
N GLU A 211 12.60 4.57 21.75
CA GLU A 211 12.89 3.24 21.20
C GLU A 211 12.11 2.06 21.78
N ARG A 212 11.37 2.22 22.88
CA ARG A 212 10.50 1.16 23.42
C ARG A 212 9.36 0.86 22.46
N GLU A 213 9.25 -0.40 22.03
CA GLU A 213 8.09 -0.84 21.26
C GLU A 213 6.84 -0.91 22.15
N ILE A 214 5.75 -0.28 21.69
CA ILE A 214 4.47 -0.29 22.39
C ILE A 214 3.41 -0.99 21.54
N TYR A 215 2.74 -1.95 22.14
CA TYR A 215 1.65 -2.72 21.52
C TYR A 215 0.32 -2.28 22.13
N ILE A 216 -0.58 -1.75 21.31
CA ILE A 216 -1.95 -1.43 21.75
C ILE A 216 -2.81 -2.68 21.52
N VAL A 217 -3.44 -3.16 22.59
CA VAL A 217 -4.17 -4.44 22.67
C VAL A 217 -5.59 -4.20 23.20
N PHE A 218 -6.33 -3.34 22.51
CA PHE A 218 -7.71 -3.02 22.90
C PHE A 218 -8.72 -4.08 22.45
N ASP A 219 -9.90 -4.08 23.08
CA ASP A 219 -11.00 -5.02 22.79
C ASP A 219 -11.41 -4.98 21.32
N GLN A 220 -11.76 -6.16 20.79
CA GLN A 220 -12.37 -6.30 19.49
C GLN A 220 -13.89 -6.10 19.62
N ASP A 221 -14.41 -5.01 19.05
CA ASP A 221 -15.83 -4.67 19.09
C ASP A 221 -16.48 -4.86 17.71
N SER A 222 -17.76 -5.23 17.68
CA SER A 222 -18.54 -5.40 16.44
C SER A 222 -19.45 -4.21 16.13
N LYS A 223 -19.67 -3.32 17.10
CA LYS A 223 -20.56 -2.15 16.96
C LYS A 223 -19.82 -1.01 16.25
N PRO A 224 -20.34 -0.48 15.11
CA PRO A 224 -19.64 0.54 14.32
C PRO A 224 -19.21 1.78 15.11
N ASN A 225 -20.09 2.32 15.97
CA ASN A 225 -19.76 3.50 16.78
C ASN A 225 -18.68 3.22 17.82
N THR A 226 -18.67 2.00 18.40
CA THR A 226 -17.62 1.60 19.34
C THR A 226 -16.28 1.43 18.61
N ILE A 227 -16.28 0.75 17.45
CA ILE A 227 -15.08 0.61 16.60
C ILE A 227 -14.52 1.98 16.23
N LYS A 228 -15.37 2.93 15.81
CA LYS A 228 -14.95 4.31 15.49
C LYS A 228 -14.30 4.99 16.70
N ALA A 229 -14.87 4.84 17.90
CA ALA A 229 -14.32 5.42 19.12
C ALA A 229 -12.98 4.78 19.54
N VAL A 230 -12.88 3.44 19.50
CA VAL A 230 -11.65 2.68 19.78
C VAL A 230 -10.55 3.09 18.80
N ASN A 231 -10.87 3.11 17.50
CA ASN A 231 -9.91 3.51 16.47
C ASN A 231 -9.42 4.95 16.65
N ALA A 232 -10.31 5.87 17.05
CA ALA A 232 -9.93 7.26 17.36
C ALA A 232 -8.98 7.34 18.56
N ALA A 233 -9.24 6.57 19.62
CA ALA A 233 -8.38 6.49 20.79
C ALA A 233 -6.99 5.92 20.45
N ILE A 234 -6.93 4.82 19.68
CA ILE A 234 -5.68 4.21 19.19
C ILE A 234 -4.88 5.23 18.38
N ARG A 235 -5.51 5.93 17.43
CA ARG A 235 -4.84 6.96 16.60
C ARG A 235 -4.26 8.08 17.46
N ARG A 236 -5.01 8.55 18.45
CA ARG A 236 -4.60 9.65 19.33
C ARG A 236 -3.47 9.25 20.26
N MET A 237 -3.64 8.15 20.99
CA MET A 237 -2.61 7.64 21.91
C MET A 237 -1.36 7.25 21.15
N GLY A 238 -1.50 6.52 20.05
CA GLY A 238 -0.38 6.12 19.19
C GLY A 238 0.38 7.31 18.59
N TYR A 239 -0.30 8.40 18.25
CA TYR A 239 0.36 9.64 17.83
C TYR A 239 1.25 10.23 18.94
N LEU A 240 0.74 10.31 20.17
CA LEU A 240 1.48 10.85 21.31
C LEU A 240 2.66 9.95 21.71
N LEU A 241 2.49 8.63 21.66
CA LEU A 241 3.56 7.66 21.91
C LEU A 241 4.66 7.72 20.84
N ASN A 242 4.29 7.83 19.56
CA ASN A 242 5.26 8.06 18.48
C ASN A 242 6.01 9.39 18.67
N GLN A 243 5.34 10.44 19.15
CA GLN A 243 5.97 11.73 19.47
C GLN A 243 6.98 11.61 20.62
N ALA A 244 6.75 10.71 21.57
CA ALA A 244 7.69 10.34 22.63
C ALA A 244 8.85 9.43 22.14
N GLY A 245 8.89 9.08 20.85
CA GLY A 245 9.94 8.25 20.26
C GLY A 245 9.70 6.74 20.37
N CYS A 246 8.51 6.31 20.78
CA CYS A 246 8.14 4.90 20.92
C CYS A 246 7.55 4.36 19.60
N PRO A 247 8.09 3.30 18.99
CA PRO A 247 7.44 2.62 17.88
C PRO A 247 6.14 1.95 18.32
N VAL A 248 5.00 2.36 17.74
CA VAL A 248 3.69 1.81 18.09
C VAL A 248 3.23 0.75 17.08
N LYS A 249 2.78 -0.39 17.60
CA LYS A 249 2.08 -1.47 16.88
C LYS A 249 0.68 -1.68 17.46
N VAL A 250 -0.23 -2.15 16.63
CA VAL A 250 -1.62 -2.46 17.02
C VAL A 250 -1.86 -3.94 16.79
N ILE A 251 -2.32 -4.64 17.84
CA ILE A 251 -2.71 -6.05 17.77
C ILE A 251 -4.20 -6.11 17.42
N THR A 252 -4.55 -6.91 16.42
CA THR A 252 -5.94 -7.13 15.99
C THR A 252 -6.18 -8.60 15.69
N TRP A 253 -7.34 -9.12 16.08
CA TRP A 253 -7.77 -10.49 15.80
C TRP A 253 -9.27 -10.51 15.47
N ASP A 254 -9.78 -11.68 15.08
CA ASP A 254 -11.21 -11.85 14.85
C ASP A 254 -11.96 -11.82 16.19
N ALA A 255 -12.93 -10.91 16.34
CA ALA A 255 -13.73 -10.76 17.55
C ALA A 255 -14.47 -12.04 17.97
N GLN A 256 -14.67 -12.98 17.05
CA GLN A 256 -15.26 -14.30 17.34
C GLN A 256 -14.34 -15.20 18.18
N LEU A 257 -13.03 -14.95 18.18
CA LEU A 257 -12.05 -15.70 18.95
C LEU A 257 -11.94 -15.23 20.42
N GLY A 258 -12.63 -14.13 20.77
CA GLY A 258 -12.59 -13.52 22.10
C GLY A 258 -12.70 -12.00 22.00
N LYS A 259 -13.53 -11.37 22.85
CA LYS A 259 -13.72 -9.91 22.84
C LYS A 259 -12.48 -9.21 23.38
N GLY A 260 -12.07 -9.56 24.59
CA GLY A 260 -10.85 -9.09 25.23
C GLY A 260 -9.67 -10.02 24.92
N VAL A 261 -8.45 -9.53 25.18
CA VAL A 261 -7.26 -10.37 25.08
C VAL A 261 -7.22 -11.47 26.16
N ASP A 262 -7.83 -11.22 27.32
CA ASP A 262 -8.07 -12.22 28.35
C ASP A 262 -8.98 -13.34 27.85
N ASP A 263 -10.08 -12.99 27.16
CA ASP A 263 -10.97 -13.98 26.53
C ASP A 263 -10.23 -14.78 25.44
N LEU A 264 -9.45 -14.11 24.57
CA LEU A 264 -8.68 -14.77 23.52
C LEU A 264 -7.68 -15.80 24.10
N ILE A 265 -6.97 -15.44 25.17
CA ILE A 265 -6.00 -16.33 25.82
C ILE A 265 -6.72 -17.49 26.52
N ALA A 266 -7.84 -17.22 27.19
CA ALA A 266 -8.62 -18.24 27.88
C ALA A 266 -9.22 -19.27 26.90
N ASP A 267 -9.80 -18.79 25.79
CA ASP A 267 -10.53 -19.64 24.85
C ASP A 267 -9.62 -20.32 23.82
N GLN A 268 -8.57 -19.62 23.34
CA GLN A 268 -7.72 -20.09 22.23
C GLN A 268 -6.27 -20.40 22.65
N GLY A 269 -5.90 -20.11 23.90
CA GLY A 269 -4.57 -20.35 24.44
C GLY A 269 -3.50 -19.30 24.07
N GLN A 270 -2.41 -19.30 24.83
CA GLN A 270 -1.31 -18.33 24.69
C GLN A 270 -0.61 -18.38 23.32
N LYS A 271 -0.56 -19.55 22.68
CA LYS A 271 0.03 -19.70 21.33
C LYS A 271 -0.72 -18.88 20.28
N THR A 272 -2.04 -18.75 20.41
CA THR A 272 -2.85 -17.93 19.52
C THR A 272 -2.55 -16.45 19.71
N PHE A 273 -2.40 -16.00 20.97
CA PHE A 273 -1.96 -14.64 21.26
C PHE A 273 -0.57 -14.33 20.68
N GLU A 274 0.39 -15.24 20.84
CA GLU A 274 1.73 -15.12 20.24
C GLU A 274 1.67 -14.90 18.72
N GLN A 275 0.81 -15.63 18.01
CA GLN A 275 0.65 -15.48 16.57
C GLN A 275 0.11 -14.09 16.19
N VAL A 276 -0.89 -13.56 16.92
CA VAL A 276 -1.43 -12.22 16.63
C VAL A 276 -0.48 -11.11 17.07
N TYR A 277 0.30 -11.34 18.14
CA TYR A 277 1.38 -10.45 18.57
C TYR A 277 2.48 -10.33 17.49
N GLN A 278 2.93 -11.45 16.94
CA GLN A 278 3.92 -11.47 15.84
C GLN A 278 3.41 -10.81 14.56
N ARG A 279 2.08 -10.84 14.33
CA ARG A 279 1.41 -10.21 13.19
C ARG A 279 0.96 -8.77 13.45
N ALA A 280 1.31 -8.19 14.60
CA ALA A 280 0.92 -6.84 14.96
C ALA A 280 1.40 -5.82 13.91
N LEU A 281 0.51 -4.90 13.54
CA LEU A 281 0.78 -3.94 12.48
C LEU A 281 1.36 -2.65 13.06
N PRO A 282 2.43 -2.08 12.47
CA PRO A 282 2.82 -0.71 12.78
C PRO A 282 1.64 0.25 12.64
N LEU A 283 1.55 1.25 13.52
CA LEU A 283 0.39 2.14 13.62
C LEU A 283 -0.04 2.74 12.27
N ASP A 284 0.91 3.17 11.44
CA ASP A 284 0.59 3.77 10.15
C ASP A 284 0.14 2.73 9.12
N THR A 285 0.69 1.51 9.15
CA THR A 285 0.18 0.38 8.35
C THR A 285 -1.24 0.00 8.77
N TRP A 286 -1.53 -0.02 10.07
CA TRP A 286 -2.88 -0.24 10.60
C TRP A 286 -3.87 0.86 10.17
N LYS A 287 -3.46 2.14 10.22
CA LYS A 287 -4.27 3.26 9.69
C LYS A 287 -4.53 3.11 8.19
N ALA A 288 -3.50 2.78 7.40
CA ALA A 288 -3.64 2.58 5.97
C ALA A 288 -4.58 1.41 5.64
N LYS A 289 -4.52 0.31 6.41
CA LYS A 289 -5.46 -0.80 6.27
C LYS A 289 -6.91 -0.38 6.55
N SER A 290 -7.15 0.55 7.48
CA SER A 290 -8.51 1.05 7.73
C SER A 290 -9.14 1.79 6.53
N LEU A 291 -8.33 2.23 5.56
CA LEU A 291 -8.81 2.85 4.32
C LEU A 291 -9.43 1.85 3.32
N THR A 292 -9.41 0.54 3.61
CA THR A 292 -10.13 -0.47 2.80
C THR A 292 -11.60 -0.60 3.21
N GLN A 293 -12.03 0.09 4.26
CA GLN A 293 -13.37 -0.08 4.83
C GLN A 293 -14.39 0.86 4.18
N LEU A 294 -15.63 0.37 4.07
CA LEU A 294 -16.81 1.18 3.82
C LEU A 294 -17.52 1.39 5.16
N THR A 295 -17.51 2.61 5.70
CA THR A 295 -18.05 2.94 7.01
C THR A 295 -19.31 3.81 6.96
N TYR A 296 -19.74 4.19 5.75
CA TYR A 296 -21.10 4.67 5.49
C TYR A 296 -22.14 3.63 5.92
N ARG A 297 -23.29 4.11 6.41
CA ARG A 297 -24.41 3.22 6.76
C ARG A 297 -25.00 2.66 5.47
N ALA A 298 -25.14 1.35 5.39
CA ALA A 298 -25.92 0.74 4.31
C ALA A 298 -27.40 1.15 4.42
N ASN A 299 -27.91 1.79 3.38
CA ASN A 299 -29.34 2.09 3.22
C ASN A 299 -30.11 0.81 2.89
N LEU A 300 -29.50 -0.07 2.08
CA LEU A 300 -30.03 -1.39 1.76
C LEU A 300 -28.97 -2.47 2.01
N LYS A 301 -29.32 -3.44 2.85
CA LYS A 301 -28.52 -4.65 3.05
C LYS A 301 -29.20 -5.83 2.40
N VAL A 302 -28.46 -6.56 1.58
CA VAL A 302 -28.90 -7.80 0.94
C VAL A 302 -27.90 -8.91 1.20
N ASN A 303 -28.35 -10.15 1.09
CA ASN A 303 -27.47 -11.32 1.16
C ASN A 303 -27.93 -12.31 0.10
N CYS A 304 -27.52 -12.06 -1.14
CA CYS A 304 -27.91 -12.89 -2.27
C CYS A 304 -26.73 -13.12 -3.22
N ARG A 305 -26.68 -14.33 -3.79
CA ARG A 305 -25.65 -14.68 -4.77
C ARG A 305 -25.74 -13.81 -6.01
N TYR A 306 -26.94 -13.53 -6.49
CA TYR A 306 -27.17 -12.67 -7.64
C TYR A 306 -28.07 -11.51 -7.25
N LEU A 307 -27.59 -10.28 -7.43
CA LEU A 307 -28.36 -9.07 -7.20
C LEU A 307 -29.58 -9.07 -8.12
N GLN A 308 -30.74 -8.88 -7.51
CA GLN A 308 -32.01 -8.71 -8.20
C GLN A 308 -32.30 -7.21 -8.36
N GLU A 309 -33.52 -6.87 -8.77
CA GLU A 309 -33.97 -5.48 -8.73
C GLU A 309 -34.01 -4.98 -7.29
N LEU A 310 -33.48 -3.77 -7.07
CA LEU A 310 -33.32 -3.18 -5.74
C LEU A 310 -34.16 -1.91 -5.67
N PRO A 311 -34.84 -1.63 -4.54
CA PRO A 311 -35.66 -0.43 -4.38
C PRO A 311 -34.77 0.81 -4.14
N ILE A 312 -34.19 1.34 -5.23
CA ILE A 312 -33.38 2.56 -5.21
C ILE A 312 -34.33 3.76 -5.38
N PRO A 313 -34.39 4.71 -4.43
CA PRO A 313 -35.23 5.90 -4.58
C PRO A 313 -34.80 6.76 -5.77
N ASP A 314 -35.75 7.32 -6.52
CA ASP A 314 -35.43 8.26 -7.62
C ASP A 314 -34.71 9.54 -7.12
N THR A 315 -34.83 9.86 -5.82
CA THR A 315 -34.11 10.98 -5.18
C THR A 315 -32.64 10.67 -4.86
N ALA A 316 -32.20 9.41 -4.97
CA ALA A 316 -30.80 9.06 -4.74
C ALA A 316 -29.94 9.53 -5.91
N GLN A 317 -28.89 10.31 -5.62
CA GLN A 317 -28.01 10.86 -6.67
C GLN A 317 -26.68 10.11 -6.76
N LEU A 318 -25.99 9.87 -5.64
CA LEU A 318 -24.79 9.02 -5.60
C LEU A 318 -25.15 7.65 -5.02
N ILE A 319 -25.14 6.62 -5.86
CA ILE A 319 -25.50 5.26 -5.49
C ILE A 319 -24.24 4.40 -5.46
N GLY A 320 -23.89 3.88 -4.29
CA GLY A 320 -22.75 2.98 -4.09
C GLY A 320 -23.18 1.53 -3.92
N ILE A 321 -22.72 0.64 -4.82
CA ILE A 321 -23.02 -0.79 -4.80
C ILE A 321 -21.76 -1.57 -4.39
N LYS A 322 -21.70 -1.96 -3.12
CA LYS A 322 -20.68 -2.89 -2.61
C LYS A 322 -21.21 -4.31 -2.68
N SER A 323 -20.69 -5.12 -3.60
CA SER A 323 -21.16 -6.50 -3.77
C SER A 323 -20.04 -7.42 -4.28
N PRO A 324 -19.94 -8.67 -3.77
CA PRO A 324 -18.85 -9.60 -4.10
C PRO A 324 -18.64 -9.86 -5.59
N LYS A 325 -17.55 -10.55 -5.93
CA LYS A 325 -17.24 -10.91 -7.33
C LYS A 325 -18.24 -11.95 -7.83
N GLY A 326 -18.71 -11.79 -9.07
CA GLY A 326 -19.62 -12.74 -9.70
C GLY A 326 -21.07 -12.70 -9.20
N THR A 327 -21.47 -11.66 -8.48
CA THR A 327 -22.81 -11.54 -7.87
C THR A 327 -23.83 -10.74 -8.69
N GLY A 328 -23.57 -10.50 -9.96
CA GLY A 328 -24.53 -9.82 -10.82
C GLY A 328 -24.52 -8.27 -10.77
N LYS A 329 -23.45 -7.62 -10.30
CA LYS A 329 -23.35 -6.14 -10.29
C LYS A 329 -23.60 -5.53 -11.66
N THR A 330 -22.88 -6.00 -12.67
CA THR A 330 -23.03 -5.51 -14.04
C THR A 330 -24.43 -5.81 -14.62
N GLN A 331 -25.08 -6.91 -14.21
CA GLN A 331 -26.48 -7.22 -14.56
C GLN A 331 -27.46 -6.20 -13.97
N LEU A 332 -27.21 -5.74 -12.75
CA LEU A 332 -28.01 -4.67 -12.15
C LEU A 332 -27.80 -3.34 -12.89
N LEU A 333 -26.56 -2.99 -13.22
CA LEU A 333 -26.24 -1.79 -13.99
C LEU A 333 -26.90 -1.79 -15.38
N GLU A 334 -26.95 -2.94 -16.05
CA GLU A 334 -27.63 -3.12 -17.33
C GLU A 334 -29.11 -2.73 -17.27
N LYS A 335 -29.81 -3.09 -16.19
CA LYS A 335 -31.21 -2.68 -15.96
C LYS A 335 -31.33 -1.19 -15.71
N ILE A 336 -30.44 -0.60 -14.91
CA ILE A 336 -30.41 0.84 -14.62
C ILE A 336 -30.20 1.64 -15.91
N VAL A 337 -29.25 1.22 -16.75
CA VAL A 337 -29.01 1.86 -18.05
C VAL A 337 -30.25 1.74 -18.95
N SER A 338 -30.86 0.56 -19.01
CA SER A 338 -32.09 0.35 -19.80
C SER A 338 -33.24 1.27 -19.34
N GLN A 339 -33.41 1.47 -18.03
CA GLN A 339 -34.41 2.36 -17.46
C GLN A 339 -34.11 3.84 -17.78
N ALA A 340 -32.86 4.27 -17.69
CA ALA A 340 -32.45 5.63 -18.04
C ALA A 340 -32.69 5.93 -19.54
N LEU A 341 -32.33 5.00 -20.42
CA LEU A 341 -32.59 5.11 -21.86
C LEU A 341 -34.09 5.18 -22.16
N ALA A 342 -34.91 4.38 -21.47
CA ALA A 342 -36.37 4.44 -21.60
C ALA A 342 -36.97 5.79 -21.14
N ARG A 343 -36.28 6.51 -20.25
CA ARG A 343 -36.64 7.87 -19.80
C ARG A 343 -36.04 8.97 -20.69
N ASN A 344 -35.41 8.64 -21.82
CA ASN A 344 -34.64 9.57 -22.67
C ASN A 344 -33.55 10.35 -21.92
N GLN A 345 -33.00 9.78 -20.85
CA GLN A 345 -31.85 10.35 -20.15
C GLN A 345 -30.56 9.84 -20.80
N TRP A 346 -29.57 10.72 -20.91
CA TRP A 346 -28.28 10.30 -21.44
C TRP A 346 -27.55 9.41 -20.42
N VAL A 347 -26.74 8.47 -20.93
CA VAL A 347 -25.91 7.57 -20.11
C VAL A 347 -24.43 7.65 -20.50
N LEU A 348 -23.56 7.91 -19.52
CA LEU A 348 -22.10 7.91 -19.72
C LEU A 348 -21.45 6.78 -18.92
N VAL A 349 -20.81 5.83 -19.60
CA VAL A 349 -20.08 4.72 -18.95
C VAL A 349 -18.59 5.04 -18.93
N LEU A 350 -18.01 5.14 -17.73
CA LEU A 350 -16.59 5.38 -17.55
C LEU A 350 -15.88 4.09 -17.12
N GLY A 351 -14.78 3.76 -17.80
CA GLY A 351 -13.90 2.65 -17.40
C GLY A 351 -12.42 2.97 -17.57
N HIS A 352 -11.58 1.99 -17.30
CA HIS A 352 -10.12 2.14 -17.29
C HIS A 352 -9.39 1.36 -18.40
N ARG A 353 -10.12 0.60 -19.23
CA ARG A 353 -9.59 -0.09 -20.42
C ARG A 353 -10.60 -0.05 -21.56
N VAL A 354 -10.14 0.24 -22.77
CA VAL A 354 -10.99 0.33 -23.98
C VAL A 354 -11.83 -0.94 -24.18
N ARG A 355 -11.20 -2.12 -24.22
CA ARG A 355 -11.89 -3.41 -24.45
C ARG A 355 -12.94 -3.75 -23.39
N LEU A 356 -12.68 -3.37 -22.14
CA LEU A 356 -13.63 -3.55 -21.03
C LEU A 356 -14.87 -2.66 -21.27
N VAL A 357 -14.66 -1.39 -21.62
CA VAL A 357 -15.76 -0.45 -21.84
C VAL A 357 -16.56 -0.83 -23.08
N GLU A 358 -15.91 -1.28 -24.17
CA GLU A 358 -16.60 -1.83 -25.35
C GLU A 358 -17.55 -2.98 -24.97
N ALA A 359 -17.07 -3.94 -24.17
CA ALA A 359 -17.90 -5.07 -23.71
C ALA A 359 -19.07 -4.61 -22.82
N LEU A 360 -18.87 -3.61 -21.97
CA LEU A 360 -19.95 -3.01 -21.18
C LEU A 360 -20.97 -2.26 -22.05
N CYS A 361 -20.51 -1.50 -23.04
CA CYS A 361 -21.37 -0.76 -23.97
C CYS A 361 -22.26 -1.72 -24.75
N GLN A 362 -21.67 -2.76 -25.35
CA GLN A 362 -22.41 -3.80 -26.07
C GLN A 362 -23.47 -4.43 -25.19
N ARG A 363 -23.13 -4.71 -23.94
CA ARG A 363 -24.05 -5.31 -22.97
C ARG A 363 -25.18 -4.37 -22.56
N PHE A 364 -24.90 -3.09 -22.41
CA PHE A 364 -25.89 -2.09 -22.03
C PHE A 364 -26.72 -1.56 -23.20
N GLY A 365 -26.43 -2.01 -24.44
CA GLY A 365 -27.12 -1.54 -25.63
C GLY A 365 -26.79 -0.10 -26.02
N ILE A 366 -25.63 0.41 -25.59
CA ILE A 366 -25.12 1.74 -25.97
C ILE A 366 -23.86 1.62 -26.83
N LYS A 367 -23.49 2.69 -27.53
CA LYS A 367 -22.31 2.72 -28.39
C LYS A 367 -21.05 3.04 -27.60
N TYR A 368 -19.91 2.52 -28.04
CA TYR A 368 -18.61 3.03 -27.62
C TYR A 368 -18.27 4.32 -28.40
N ILE A 369 -17.47 5.22 -27.83
CA ILE A 369 -17.21 6.56 -28.41
C ILE A 369 -16.71 6.56 -29.86
N THR A 370 -16.01 5.52 -30.32
CA THR A 370 -15.59 5.43 -31.72
C THR A 370 -16.77 5.23 -32.67
N GLU A 371 -17.77 4.44 -32.28
CA GLU A 371 -18.95 4.11 -33.09
C GLU A 371 -19.96 5.28 -33.19
N VAL A 372 -19.98 6.15 -32.18
CA VAL A 372 -20.82 7.37 -32.18
C VAL A 372 -20.41 8.34 -33.28
N ARG A 373 -19.14 8.34 -33.66
CA ARG A 373 -18.57 9.31 -34.61
C ARG A 373 -18.84 8.97 -36.06
N ASP A 374 -18.89 7.68 -36.35
CA ASP A 374 -19.16 7.17 -37.70
C ASP A 374 -20.64 7.38 -38.07
N ASP A 375 -21.50 7.65 -37.07
CA ASP A 375 -22.96 7.67 -37.22
C ASP A 375 -23.58 9.02 -36.81
N GLN A 376 -23.09 10.13 -37.37
CA GLN A 376 -23.53 11.51 -37.05
C GLN A 376 -25.01 11.83 -37.35
N LYS A 377 -25.80 10.85 -37.80
CA LYS A 377 -27.20 11.04 -38.24
C LYS A 377 -28.25 10.68 -37.19
N GLN A 378 -27.87 10.08 -36.06
CA GLN A 378 -28.80 9.72 -34.97
C GLN A 378 -28.38 10.41 -33.67
N GLY A 379 -29.33 11.09 -33.00
CA GLY A 379 -29.11 11.65 -31.68
C GLY A 379 -28.75 10.53 -30.68
N VAL A 380 -27.50 10.52 -30.22
CA VAL A 380 -27.01 9.47 -29.31
C VAL A 380 -27.32 9.86 -27.86
N LEU A 381 -28.15 9.07 -27.18
CA LEU A 381 -28.51 9.21 -25.76
C LEU A 381 -27.37 8.77 -24.81
N GLY A 382 -26.11 8.99 -25.18
CA GLY A 382 -24.92 8.64 -24.38
C GLY A 382 -24.07 7.48 -24.91
N TYR A 383 -22.89 7.29 -24.32
CA TYR A 383 -21.87 6.33 -24.77
C TYR A 383 -20.90 5.94 -23.65
N GLY A 384 -20.07 4.93 -23.89
CA GLY A 384 -18.94 4.63 -23.01
C GLY A 384 -17.60 5.15 -23.53
N LEU A 385 -16.70 5.52 -22.60
CA LEU A 385 -15.31 5.83 -22.91
C LEU A 385 -14.34 5.37 -21.80
N CYS A 386 -13.07 5.18 -22.18
CA CYS A 386 -11.97 5.04 -21.24
C CYS A 386 -11.62 6.40 -20.62
N LEU A 387 -11.25 6.44 -19.35
CA LEU A 387 -10.93 7.67 -18.62
C LEU A 387 -9.78 8.47 -19.28
N ASP A 388 -8.83 7.81 -19.94
CA ASP A 388 -7.77 8.43 -20.75
C ASP A 388 -8.31 9.38 -21.82
N SER A 389 -9.55 9.17 -22.27
CA SER A 389 -10.20 9.99 -23.30
C SER A 389 -11.09 11.10 -22.73
N LEU A 390 -11.18 11.25 -21.41
CA LEU A 390 -12.03 12.24 -20.74
C LEU A 390 -11.41 13.65 -20.78
N HIS A 391 -11.07 14.16 -21.97
CA HIS A 391 -10.56 15.51 -22.20
C HIS A 391 -10.79 15.97 -23.64
N GLY A 392 -10.73 17.28 -23.90
CA GLY A 392 -11.05 17.87 -25.22
C GLY A 392 -10.07 17.53 -26.35
N ASN A 393 -8.81 17.22 -26.01
CA ASN A 393 -7.78 16.85 -27.01
C ASN A 393 -7.77 15.35 -27.33
N SER A 394 -8.58 14.54 -26.64
CA SER A 394 -8.65 13.12 -26.92
C SER A 394 -9.28 12.90 -28.29
N GLN A 395 -9.22 11.65 -28.78
CA GLN A 395 -10.05 11.30 -29.92
C GLN A 395 -11.48 11.74 -29.62
N ALA A 396 -12.07 11.36 -28.47
CA ALA A 396 -13.44 11.66 -28.05
C ALA A 396 -13.87 13.14 -28.10
N ARG A 397 -12.95 14.13 -28.07
CA ARG A 397 -13.27 15.57 -27.96
C ARG A 397 -14.25 15.85 -26.83
N PHE A 398 -14.04 15.19 -25.69
CA PHE A 398 -14.99 15.23 -24.58
C PHE A 398 -15.03 16.63 -23.96
N ASN A 399 -16.23 17.19 -23.83
CA ASN A 399 -16.49 18.44 -23.13
C ASN A 399 -17.49 18.19 -22.00
N ALA A 400 -17.02 18.23 -20.75
CA ALA A 400 -17.82 17.96 -19.56
C ALA A 400 -18.99 18.94 -19.36
N ALA A 401 -18.89 20.17 -19.88
CA ALA A 401 -19.94 21.18 -19.76
C ALA A 401 -21.25 20.77 -20.45
N ASN A 402 -21.20 19.84 -21.40
CA ASN A 402 -22.36 19.37 -22.15
C ASN A 402 -23.14 18.26 -21.43
N TRP A 403 -22.74 17.88 -20.21
CA TRP A 403 -23.29 16.73 -19.49
C TRP A 403 -23.83 17.18 -18.13
N SER A 404 -25.15 17.36 -18.04
CA SER A 404 -25.88 17.60 -16.79
C SER A 404 -27.11 16.69 -16.69
N ASP A 405 -27.58 16.41 -15.47
CA ASP A 405 -28.88 15.75 -15.22
C ASP A 405 -29.10 14.35 -15.81
N GLY A 406 -28.03 13.67 -16.27
CA GLY A 406 -28.09 12.30 -16.77
C GLY A 406 -27.48 11.28 -15.83
N VAL A 407 -27.11 10.11 -16.37
CA VAL A 407 -26.65 8.97 -15.59
C VAL A 407 -25.18 8.64 -15.92
N VAL A 408 -24.31 8.66 -14.91
CA VAL A 408 -22.93 8.20 -15.02
C VAL A 408 -22.80 6.83 -14.36
N ILE A 409 -22.23 5.87 -15.08
CA ILE A 409 -21.96 4.51 -14.60
C ILE A 409 -20.45 4.30 -14.49
N ILE A 410 -19.99 3.86 -13.31
CA ILE A 410 -18.60 3.47 -13.09
C ILE A 410 -18.55 2.08 -12.42
N ASP A 411 -18.40 1.04 -13.24
CA ASP A 411 -18.11 -0.32 -12.75
C ASP A 411 -16.62 -0.45 -12.40
N GLU A 412 -16.29 -1.22 -11.35
CA GLU A 412 -14.96 -1.31 -10.76
C GLU A 412 -14.36 0.09 -10.41
N VAL A 413 -15.16 0.94 -9.75
CA VAL A 413 -14.84 2.37 -9.49
C VAL A 413 -13.48 2.59 -8.85
N GLU A 414 -13.04 1.73 -7.92
CA GLU A 414 -11.75 1.89 -7.25
C GLU A 414 -10.60 1.80 -8.25
N GLN A 415 -10.73 0.94 -9.27
CA GLN A 415 -9.74 0.80 -10.32
C GLN A 415 -9.79 1.94 -11.32
N VAL A 416 -10.98 2.42 -11.68
CA VAL A 416 -11.16 3.55 -12.60
C VAL A 416 -10.53 4.82 -12.02
N LEU A 417 -10.84 5.14 -10.77
CA LEU A 417 -10.28 6.30 -10.09
C LEU A 417 -8.75 6.15 -9.90
N TRP A 418 -8.28 4.98 -9.48
CA TRP A 418 -6.85 4.72 -9.34
C TRP A 418 -6.08 4.88 -10.65
N HIS A 419 -6.65 4.41 -11.77
CA HIS A 419 -6.09 4.60 -13.11
C HIS A 419 -5.95 6.09 -13.45
N GLY A 420 -7.02 6.86 -13.26
CA GLY A 420 -7.03 8.32 -13.46
C GLY A 420 -6.00 9.07 -12.62
N LEU A 421 -5.72 8.59 -11.41
CA LEU A 421 -4.83 9.26 -10.45
C LEU A 421 -3.36 8.80 -10.54
N ASN A 422 -3.06 7.58 -11.03
CA ASN A 422 -1.71 7.02 -10.96
C ASN A 422 -1.16 6.39 -12.25
N SER A 423 -2.00 6.05 -13.24
CA SER A 423 -1.53 5.43 -14.49
C SER A 423 -0.59 6.33 -15.28
N SER A 424 0.44 5.75 -15.92
CA SER A 424 1.32 6.48 -16.83
C SER A 424 0.62 6.89 -18.14
N THR A 425 -0.44 6.18 -18.54
CA THR A 425 -1.19 6.50 -19.77
C THR A 425 -1.96 7.81 -19.66
N CYS A 426 -2.37 8.18 -18.44
CA CYS A 426 -3.01 9.46 -18.16
C CYS A 426 -2.02 10.61 -17.95
N GLN A 427 -0.71 10.34 -17.76
CA GLN A 427 0.26 11.31 -17.24
C GLN A 427 0.31 12.62 -18.04
N SER A 428 0.31 12.55 -19.37
CA SER A 428 0.39 13.73 -20.25
C SER A 428 -0.90 14.57 -20.29
N ASN A 429 -2.04 14.00 -19.87
CA ASN A 429 -3.33 14.68 -19.92
C ASN A 429 -4.04 14.68 -18.56
N ARG A 430 -3.35 14.31 -17.47
CA ARG A 430 -4.01 13.99 -16.18
C ARG A 430 -4.77 15.19 -15.64
N VAL A 431 -4.17 16.37 -15.69
CA VAL A 431 -4.80 17.61 -15.24
C VAL A 431 -6.09 17.88 -16.02
N ALA A 432 -6.08 17.77 -17.35
CA ALA A 432 -7.26 17.94 -18.18
C ALA A 432 -8.33 16.87 -17.92
N ILE A 433 -7.92 15.62 -17.70
CA ILE A 433 -8.80 14.50 -17.33
C ILE A 433 -9.50 14.77 -15.98
N LEU A 434 -8.74 15.18 -14.96
CA LEU A 434 -9.27 15.42 -13.62
C LEU A 434 -10.15 16.68 -13.55
N LYS A 435 -9.82 17.73 -14.31
CA LYS A 435 -10.70 18.90 -14.50
C LYS A 435 -12.03 18.47 -15.12
N SER A 436 -11.98 17.68 -16.20
CA SER A 436 -13.19 17.18 -16.88
C SER A 436 -14.02 16.27 -15.99
N LEU A 437 -13.37 15.38 -15.22
CA LEU A 437 -14.05 14.53 -14.24
C LEU A 437 -14.75 15.37 -13.16
N LYS A 438 -14.07 16.39 -12.62
CA LYS A 438 -14.65 17.30 -11.64
C LYS A 438 -15.90 17.97 -12.19
N THR A 439 -15.78 18.63 -13.34
CA THR A 439 -16.92 19.31 -13.99
C THR A 439 -18.08 18.36 -14.26
N LEU A 440 -17.80 17.15 -14.76
CA LEU A 440 -18.83 16.13 -14.99
C LEU A 440 -19.56 15.77 -13.69
N ILE A 441 -18.82 15.45 -12.62
CA ILE A 441 -19.42 15.06 -11.34
C ILE A 441 -20.18 16.22 -10.69
N GLN A 442 -19.67 17.45 -10.79
CA GLN A 442 -20.36 18.67 -10.34
C GLN A 442 -21.68 18.89 -11.07
N ASN A 443 -21.68 18.78 -12.40
CA ASN A 443 -22.88 19.00 -13.20
C ASN A 443 -23.95 17.92 -12.96
N VAL A 444 -23.54 16.67 -12.75
CA VAL A 444 -24.46 15.55 -12.54
C VAL A 444 -25.04 15.56 -11.14
N LEU A 445 -24.18 15.65 -10.11
CA LEU A 445 -24.61 15.60 -8.70
C LEU A 445 -25.11 16.95 -8.16
N GLY A 446 -24.74 18.07 -8.80
CA GLY A 446 -25.30 19.38 -8.48
C GLY A 446 -26.67 19.63 -9.11
N GLY A 447 -27.03 18.85 -10.13
CA GLY A 447 -28.36 18.84 -10.74
C GLY A 447 -29.27 17.75 -10.19
N SER A 448 -30.08 17.16 -11.06
CA SER A 448 -31.00 16.03 -10.80
C SER A 448 -30.48 14.70 -11.33
N GLY A 449 -29.22 14.66 -11.75
CA GLY A 449 -28.57 13.47 -12.32
C GLY A 449 -28.15 12.44 -11.27
N GLN A 450 -27.70 11.28 -11.76
CA GLN A 450 -27.30 10.15 -10.93
C GLN A 450 -25.91 9.63 -11.31
N VAL A 451 -25.15 9.20 -10.30
CA VAL A 451 -23.87 8.52 -10.44
C VAL A 451 -23.97 7.17 -9.75
N TYR A 452 -23.88 6.08 -10.51
CA TYR A 452 -23.83 4.72 -10.01
C TYR A 452 -22.39 4.22 -10.01
N ILE A 453 -21.92 3.82 -8.84
CA ILE A 453 -20.60 3.21 -8.66
C ILE A 453 -20.73 1.80 -8.11
N ALA A 454 -19.98 0.85 -8.68
CA ALA A 454 -20.04 -0.55 -8.30
C ALA A 454 -18.65 -1.13 -8.09
N ASP A 455 -18.42 -1.83 -6.97
CA ASP A 455 -17.15 -2.52 -6.71
C ASP A 455 -17.35 -3.65 -5.67
N ALA A 456 -16.47 -4.66 -5.70
CA ALA A 456 -16.41 -5.67 -4.64
C ALA A 456 -15.66 -5.14 -3.41
N ASP A 457 -14.70 -4.25 -3.62
CA ASP A 457 -13.84 -3.68 -2.59
C ASP A 457 -14.13 -2.18 -2.38
N LEU A 458 -15.38 -1.75 -2.64
CA LEU A 458 -15.84 -0.37 -2.48
C LEU A 458 -15.50 0.14 -1.07
N SER A 459 -14.85 1.30 -1.00
CA SER A 459 -14.42 1.93 0.25
C SER A 459 -14.87 3.39 0.34
N ASP A 460 -14.75 3.96 1.55
CA ASP A 460 -15.01 5.38 1.79
C ASP A 460 -14.16 6.27 0.86
N ILE A 461 -12.96 5.84 0.42
CA ILE A 461 -12.09 6.67 -0.43
C ILE A 461 -12.78 7.10 -1.71
N SER A 462 -13.42 6.17 -2.42
CA SER A 462 -14.03 6.44 -3.73
C SER A 462 -15.27 7.33 -3.58
N ILE A 463 -16.08 7.08 -2.55
CA ILE A 463 -17.29 7.86 -2.26
C ILE A 463 -16.93 9.27 -1.81
N ASP A 464 -16.03 9.40 -0.82
CA ASP A 464 -15.51 10.68 -0.33
C ASP A 464 -14.98 11.53 -1.48
N TYR A 465 -14.26 10.91 -2.43
CA TYR A 465 -13.67 11.62 -3.55
C TYR A 465 -14.74 12.18 -4.49
N LEU A 466 -15.74 11.39 -4.87
CA LEU A 466 -16.83 11.84 -5.74
C LEU A 466 -17.68 12.93 -5.06
N LEU A 467 -17.97 12.80 -3.77
CA LEU A 467 -18.63 13.85 -2.97
C LEU A 467 -17.78 15.12 -2.88
N SER A 468 -16.46 14.98 -2.71
CA SER A 468 -15.56 16.15 -2.66
C SER A 468 -15.46 16.85 -4.02
N LEU A 469 -15.50 16.09 -5.13
CA LEU A 469 -15.52 16.66 -6.48
C LEU A 469 -16.81 17.42 -6.75
N SER A 470 -17.96 16.88 -6.33
CA SER A 470 -19.27 17.51 -6.58
C SER A 470 -19.43 18.84 -5.86
N GLY A 471 -18.82 18.99 -4.69
CA GLY A 471 -18.93 20.21 -3.88
C GLY A 471 -20.32 20.43 -3.27
N VAL A 472 -21.17 19.40 -3.26
CA VAL A 472 -22.50 19.41 -2.64
C VAL A 472 -22.54 18.53 -1.40
N ASP A 473 -23.29 18.96 -0.38
CA ASP A 473 -23.55 18.14 0.81
C ASP A 473 -24.65 17.13 0.49
N LEU A 474 -24.23 15.93 0.09
CA LEU A 474 -25.10 14.84 -0.34
C LEU A 474 -24.84 13.60 0.52
N GLU A 475 -25.91 12.97 1.02
CA GLU A 475 -25.81 11.65 1.63
C GLU A 475 -25.87 10.56 0.54
N PRO A 476 -24.84 9.71 0.39
CA PRO A 476 -24.83 8.66 -0.62
C PRO A 476 -25.81 7.54 -0.25
N PHE A 477 -26.45 6.93 -1.25
CA PHE A 477 -27.29 5.75 -1.07
C PHE A 477 -26.44 4.47 -1.22
N ILE A 478 -26.18 3.79 -0.11
CA ILE A 478 -25.30 2.63 -0.04
C ILE A 478 -26.08 1.32 -0.03
N ILE A 479 -25.71 0.45 -0.97
CA ILE A 479 -26.18 -0.92 -1.09
C ILE A 479 -25.02 -1.84 -0.74
N GLU A 480 -25.20 -2.68 0.28
CA GLU A 480 -24.20 -3.66 0.71
C GLU A 480 -24.76 -5.07 0.57
N ASN A 481 -24.10 -5.90 -0.24
CA ASN A 481 -24.40 -7.32 -0.36
C ASN A 481 -23.40 -8.14 0.48
N ASP A 482 -23.88 -8.70 1.58
CA ASP A 482 -23.09 -9.47 2.54
C ASP A 482 -22.89 -10.93 2.13
N TRP A 483 -23.25 -11.29 0.88
CA TRP A 483 -23.16 -12.66 0.39
C TRP A 483 -21.74 -13.23 0.44
N LYS A 484 -21.63 -14.46 0.94
CA LYS A 484 -20.42 -15.28 0.92
C LYS A 484 -20.76 -16.68 0.43
N PRO A 485 -19.83 -17.37 -0.25
CA PRO A 485 -20.02 -18.77 -0.56
C PRO A 485 -20.19 -19.59 0.74
N ASN A 486 -21.05 -20.60 0.70
CA ASN A 486 -21.05 -21.67 1.69
C ASN A 486 -19.83 -22.57 1.49
N ILE A 487 -19.63 -23.55 2.37
CA ILE A 487 -18.45 -24.43 2.33
C ILE A 487 -18.26 -25.15 0.98
N ASP A 488 -19.35 -25.55 0.33
CA ASP A 488 -19.34 -26.20 -0.99
C ASP A 488 -19.06 -25.23 -2.15
N GLY A 489 -19.34 -23.94 -1.96
CA GLY A 489 -19.04 -22.86 -2.91
C GLY A 489 -17.68 -22.20 -2.67
N SER A 490 -17.06 -22.45 -1.52
CA SER A 490 -15.75 -21.89 -1.16
C SER A 490 -14.65 -22.56 -1.97
N TRP A 491 -13.74 -21.75 -2.50
CA TRP A 491 -12.54 -22.28 -3.13
C TRP A 491 -11.63 -22.91 -2.08
N GLN A 492 -11.07 -24.07 -2.42
CA GLN A 492 -9.93 -24.65 -1.72
C GLN A 492 -8.66 -24.01 -2.27
N VAL A 493 -8.04 -23.15 -1.48
CA VAL A 493 -6.83 -22.40 -1.85
C VAL A 493 -5.62 -23.00 -1.15
N HIS A 494 -4.71 -23.58 -1.92
CA HIS A 494 -3.43 -24.13 -1.46
C HIS A 494 -2.32 -23.08 -1.61
N ASN A 495 -1.88 -22.51 -0.49
CA ASN A 495 -0.86 -21.46 -0.43
C ASN A 495 0.54 -22.04 -0.24
N TYR A 496 1.44 -21.80 -1.20
CA TYR A 496 2.84 -22.20 -1.14
C TYR A 496 3.65 -21.13 -0.42
N THR A 497 4.20 -21.51 0.75
CA THR A 497 4.88 -20.58 1.66
C THR A 497 6.36 -20.37 1.33
N ASP A 498 6.92 -21.16 0.40
CA ASP A 498 8.31 -21.11 -0.04
C ASP A 498 8.75 -19.70 -0.49
N SER A 499 10.06 -19.45 -0.45
CA SER A 499 10.66 -18.18 -0.89
C SER A 499 10.60 -17.96 -2.40
N THR A 500 10.33 -19.00 -3.19
CA THR A 500 10.26 -18.97 -4.65
C THR A 500 9.15 -19.90 -5.16
N PRO A 501 8.58 -19.69 -6.36
CA PRO A 501 7.49 -20.52 -6.88
C PRO A 501 7.96 -21.89 -7.43
N LYS A 502 9.21 -22.30 -7.17
CA LYS A 502 9.79 -23.54 -7.72
C LYS A 502 8.95 -24.77 -7.45
N LYS A 503 8.54 -24.94 -6.19
CA LYS A 503 7.73 -26.09 -5.75
C LYS A 503 6.39 -26.12 -6.46
N LEU A 504 5.70 -24.97 -6.52
CA LEU A 504 4.43 -24.81 -7.25
C LEU A 504 4.58 -25.20 -8.72
N VAL A 505 5.62 -24.72 -9.42
CA VAL A 505 5.80 -24.99 -10.86
C VAL A 505 6.10 -26.47 -11.13
N ARG A 506 6.86 -27.13 -10.26
CA ARG A 506 7.08 -28.57 -10.35
C ARG A 506 5.78 -29.35 -10.17
N GLU A 507 4.96 -28.97 -9.19
CA GLU A 507 3.67 -29.65 -8.95
C GLU A 507 2.67 -29.35 -10.07
N LEU A 508 2.74 -28.18 -10.71
CA LEU A 508 2.01 -27.88 -11.95
C LEU A 508 2.43 -28.79 -13.11
N GLU A 509 3.74 -28.98 -13.32
CA GLU A 509 4.25 -29.89 -14.35
C GLU A 509 3.81 -31.35 -14.11
N ALA A 510 3.89 -31.82 -12.86
CA ALA A 510 3.40 -33.14 -12.48
C ALA A 510 1.88 -33.29 -12.70
N HIS A 511 1.10 -32.26 -12.36
CA HIS A 511 -0.34 -32.21 -12.58
C HIS A 511 -0.70 -32.30 -14.07
N ILE A 512 0.03 -31.59 -14.93
CA ILE A 512 -0.13 -31.67 -16.39
C ILE A 512 0.23 -33.07 -16.90
N ALA A 513 1.34 -33.65 -16.43
CA ALA A 513 1.77 -34.99 -16.84
C ALA A 513 0.75 -36.09 -16.46
N GLN A 514 -0.06 -35.87 -15.42
CA GLN A 514 -1.14 -36.75 -15.00
C GLN A 514 -2.46 -36.53 -15.77
N GLY A 515 -2.46 -35.68 -16.80
CA GLY A 515 -3.64 -35.39 -17.63
C GLY A 515 -4.48 -34.21 -17.13
N GLY A 516 -3.99 -33.45 -16.16
CA GLY A 516 -4.66 -32.25 -15.67
C GLY A 516 -4.71 -31.11 -16.69
N LYS A 517 -5.77 -30.30 -16.64
CA LYS A 517 -6.00 -29.14 -17.53
C LYS A 517 -6.00 -27.82 -16.74
N PRO A 518 -4.83 -27.21 -16.50
CA PRO A 518 -4.71 -26.04 -15.64
C PRO A 518 -4.98 -24.71 -16.38
N PHE A 519 -5.64 -23.79 -15.67
CA PHE A 519 -5.64 -22.37 -15.99
C PHE A 519 -4.61 -21.65 -15.10
N VAL A 520 -3.59 -21.04 -15.68
CA VAL A 520 -2.43 -20.49 -14.96
C VAL A 520 -2.41 -18.96 -15.05
N CYS A 521 -2.59 -18.31 -13.90
CA CYS A 521 -2.57 -16.86 -13.72
C CYS A 521 -1.15 -16.37 -13.36
N LEU A 522 -0.55 -15.55 -14.22
CA LEU A 522 0.83 -15.08 -14.09
C LEU A 522 0.89 -13.56 -14.01
N SER A 523 1.85 -13.01 -13.26
CA SER A 523 1.99 -11.55 -13.08
C SER A 523 2.90 -10.88 -14.11
N ALA A 524 3.46 -11.61 -15.07
CA ALA A 524 4.45 -11.11 -16.02
C ALA A 524 4.30 -11.75 -17.40
N GLN A 525 4.70 -11.02 -18.44
CA GLN A 525 4.65 -11.48 -19.84
C GLN A 525 5.97 -11.33 -20.61
N LYS A 526 6.93 -10.53 -20.11
CA LYS A 526 8.13 -10.21 -20.88
C LYS A 526 8.99 -11.47 -21.11
N PRO A 527 9.65 -11.63 -22.27
CA PRO A 527 10.52 -12.79 -22.53
C PRO A 527 11.64 -12.99 -21.49
N LYS A 528 12.13 -11.92 -20.86
CA LYS A 528 13.11 -11.98 -19.77
C LYS A 528 12.53 -12.42 -18.41
N SER A 529 11.22 -12.58 -18.29
CA SER A 529 10.55 -12.96 -17.04
C SER A 529 10.55 -14.48 -16.93
N GLN A 530 11.28 -15.00 -15.94
CA GLN A 530 11.40 -16.45 -15.71
C GLN A 530 10.05 -17.14 -15.51
N TRP A 531 9.14 -16.50 -14.77
CA TRP A 531 7.80 -17.00 -14.47
C TRP A 531 6.71 -16.30 -15.31
N GLY A 532 7.09 -15.74 -16.46
CA GLY A 532 6.17 -15.03 -17.34
C GLY A 532 5.46 -15.96 -18.32
N THR A 533 4.38 -15.46 -18.93
CA THR A 533 3.58 -16.19 -19.93
C THR A 533 4.44 -16.76 -21.06
N CYS A 534 5.28 -15.94 -21.69
CA CYS A 534 6.12 -16.36 -22.82
C CYS A 534 7.11 -17.49 -22.45
N THR A 535 7.77 -17.39 -21.30
CA THR A 535 8.76 -18.38 -20.85
C THR A 535 8.10 -19.72 -20.52
N LEU A 536 7.00 -19.68 -19.76
CA LEU A 536 6.29 -20.90 -19.39
C LEU A 536 5.57 -21.53 -20.58
N GLU A 537 5.07 -20.74 -21.53
CA GLU A 537 4.51 -21.27 -22.78
C GLU A 537 5.56 -22.07 -23.55
N ALA A 538 6.73 -21.48 -23.78
CA ALA A 538 7.81 -22.14 -24.52
C ALA A 538 8.34 -23.38 -23.79
N TYR A 539 8.47 -23.30 -22.46
CA TYR A 539 8.87 -24.43 -21.64
C TYR A 539 7.86 -25.59 -21.74
N LEU A 540 6.57 -25.31 -21.52
CA LEU A 540 5.52 -26.34 -21.52
C LEU A 540 5.29 -26.92 -22.91
N LYS A 541 5.41 -26.13 -23.99
CA LYS A 541 5.37 -26.66 -25.37
C LYS A 541 6.49 -27.64 -25.65
N LYS A 542 7.68 -27.42 -25.07
CA LYS A 542 8.82 -28.34 -25.19
C LYS A 542 8.61 -29.64 -24.41
N GLN A 543 8.01 -29.57 -23.21
CA GLN A 543 7.75 -30.75 -22.38
C GLN A 543 6.54 -31.57 -22.85
N PHE A 544 5.48 -30.88 -23.32
CA PHE A 544 4.21 -31.48 -23.70
C PHE A 544 3.83 -31.09 -25.13
N PRO A 545 4.58 -31.55 -26.16
CA PRO A 545 4.38 -31.14 -27.55
C PRO A 545 3.03 -31.57 -28.15
N HIS A 546 2.34 -32.52 -27.50
CA HIS A 546 1.04 -33.04 -27.93
C HIS A 546 -0.15 -32.27 -27.34
N LEU A 547 0.08 -31.38 -26.37
CA LEU A 547 -0.98 -30.61 -25.71
C LEU A 547 -1.21 -29.26 -26.39
N ARG A 548 -2.48 -28.82 -26.42
CA ARG A 548 -2.84 -27.51 -26.95
C ARG A 548 -2.68 -26.46 -25.85
N ILE A 549 -1.73 -25.53 -26.03
CA ILE A 549 -1.41 -24.48 -25.06
C ILE A 549 -1.77 -23.11 -25.63
N LEU A 550 -2.60 -22.35 -24.89
CA LEU A 550 -2.97 -20.97 -25.23
C LEU A 550 -2.29 -19.97 -24.29
N ARG A 551 -1.60 -18.99 -24.86
CA ARG A 551 -1.13 -17.80 -24.14
C ARG A 551 -2.11 -16.65 -24.32
N ILE A 552 -2.47 -15.99 -23.22
CA ILE A 552 -3.33 -14.80 -23.20
C ILE A 552 -2.64 -13.69 -22.39
N ASP A 553 -2.12 -12.70 -23.08
CA ASP A 553 -1.47 -11.51 -22.54
C ASP A 553 -1.66 -10.32 -23.49
N SER A 554 -1.19 -9.14 -23.10
CA SER A 554 -1.44 -7.92 -23.88
C SER A 554 -0.85 -7.96 -25.29
N GLU A 555 0.16 -8.80 -25.53
CA GLU A 555 0.78 -8.96 -26.83
C GLU A 555 0.02 -9.96 -27.72
N SER A 556 -0.28 -11.15 -27.18
CA SER A 556 -1.03 -12.20 -27.88
C SER A 556 -2.47 -11.79 -28.23
N LEU A 557 -3.10 -10.94 -27.42
CA LEU A 557 -4.43 -10.37 -27.72
C LEU A 557 -4.41 -9.39 -28.90
N GLY A 558 -3.27 -8.75 -29.15
CA GLY A 558 -3.07 -7.75 -30.20
C GLY A 558 -2.29 -8.25 -31.41
N GLU A 559 -1.98 -9.55 -31.46
CA GLU A 559 -1.14 -10.16 -32.49
C GLU A 559 -1.99 -10.81 -33.59
N THR A 560 -1.79 -10.36 -34.84
CA THR A 560 -2.47 -10.91 -36.01
C THR A 560 -2.21 -12.41 -36.15
N ASN A 561 -3.26 -13.19 -36.36
CA ASN A 561 -3.24 -14.66 -36.49
C ASN A 561 -2.88 -15.44 -35.21
N HIS A 562 -2.67 -14.78 -34.07
CA HIS A 562 -2.54 -15.48 -32.81
C HIS A 562 -3.92 -16.03 -32.37
N PRO A 563 -4.03 -17.26 -31.83
CA PRO A 563 -5.34 -17.81 -31.46
C PRO A 563 -6.09 -17.03 -30.35
N ALA A 564 -5.36 -16.24 -29.56
CA ALA A 564 -5.93 -15.33 -28.56
C ALA A 564 -6.40 -13.98 -29.14
N MET A 565 -6.15 -13.68 -30.42
CA MET A 565 -6.52 -12.40 -31.00
C MET A 565 -8.03 -12.17 -30.90
N GLY A 566 -8.42 -11.08 -30.24
CA GLY A 566 -9.84 -10.74 -30.05
C GLY A 566 -10.64 -11.76 -29.24
N CYS A 567 -9.99 -12.73 -28.57
CA CYS A 567 -10.70 -13.82 -27.91
C CYS A 567 -11.53 -13.37 -26.70
N ILE A 568 -11.26 -12.17 -26.15
CA ILE A 568 -11.92 -11.61 -24.94
C ILE A 568 -13.44 -11.72 -25.02
N ASN A 569 -14.04 -11.41 -26.16
CA ASN A 569 -15.50 -11.41 -26.34
C ASN A 569 -16.08 -12.82 -26.52
N ASN A 570 -15.24 -13.85 -26.69
CA ASN A 570 -15.65 -15.22 -26.97
C ASN A 570 -14.82 -16.26 -26.20
N LEU A 571 -14.30 -15.89 -25.01
CA LEU A 571 -13.35 -16.73 -24.26
C LEU A 571 -13.90 -18.12 -23.98
N ASN A 572 -15.15 -18.26 -23.56
CA ASN A 572 -15.73 -19.56 -23.22
C ASN A 572 -15.72 -20.56 -24.38
N ASN A 573 -15.78 -20.11 -25.64
CA ASN A 573 -15.71 -20.98 -26.80
C ASN A 573 -14.25 -21.29 -27.15
N VAL A 574 -13.38 -20.27 -27.18
CA VAL A 574 -11.96 -20.45 -27.50
C VAL A 574 -11.26 -21.37 -26.49
N LEU A 575 -11.54 -21.20 -25.19
CA LEU A 575 -10.83 -21.92 -24.12
C LEU A 575 -11.11 -23.43 -24.11
N ARG A 576 -12.22 -23.90 -24.70
CA ARG A 576 -12.57 -25.33 -24.79
C ARG A 576 -11.57 -26.13 -25.62
N ASP A 577 -10.88 -25.45 -26.53
CA ASP A 577 -9.93 -26.07 -27.46
C ASP A 577 -8.50 -26.15 -26.91
N TYR A 578 -8.28 -25.85 -25.63
CA TYR A 578 -6.94 -25.84 -25.05
C TYR A 578 -6.87 -26.62 -23.76
N ASP A 579 -5.81 -27.42 -23.62
CA ASP A 579 -5.55 -28.21 -22.43
C ASP A 579 -4.91 -27.35 -21.33
N ILE A 580 -4.08 -26.39 -21.73
CA ILE A 580 -3.37 -25.47 -20.82
C ILE A 580 -3.59 -24.04 -21.27
N VAL A 581 -3.91 -23.16 -20.33
CA VAL A 581 -4.06 -21.72 -20.59
C VAL A 581 -3.16 -20.93 -19.66
N LEU A 582 -2.32 -20.06 -20.23
CA LEU A 582 -1.44 -19.17 -19.50
C LEU A 582 -1.91 -17.73 -19.67
N ALA A 583 -2.34 -17.09 -18.59
CA ALA A 583 -2.94 -15.77 -18.62
C ALA A 583 -2.11 -14.76 -17.83
N SER A 584 -1.83 -13.60 -18.43
CA SER A 584 -1.28 -12.43 -17.73
C SER A 584 -2.40 -11.53 -17.16
N PRO A 585 -2.06 -10.41 -16.51
CA PRO A 585 -3.03 -9.41 -16.04
C PRO A 585 -3.88 -8.76 -17.14
N ALA A 586 -3.64 -9.10 -18.41
CA ALA A 586 -4.43 -8.62 -19.54
C ALA A 586 -5.92 -8.98 -19.43
N ILE A 587 -6.25 -10.12 -18.79
CA ILE A 587 -7.65 -10.55 -18.54
C ILE A 587 -8.11 -10.30 -17.10
N GLU A 588 -7.40 -9.44 -16.36
CA GLU A 588 -7.70 -9.13 -14.96
C GLU A 588 -9.10 -8.54 -14.77
N THR A 589 -9.60 -7.78 -15.74
CA THR A 589 -10.86 -7.01 -15.69
C THR A 589 -11.73 -7.30 -16.90
N GLY A 590 -13.06 -7.23 -16.71
CA GLY A 590 -14.02 -7.30 -17.82
C GLY A 590 -14.32 -8.65 -18.45
N VAL A 591 -13.84 -9.74 -17.86
CA VAL A 591 -14.03 -11.09 -18.39
C VAL A 591 -14.70 -11.99 -17.35
N SER A 592 -15.61 -12.86 -17.80
CA SER A 592 -16.15 -13.99 -17.04
C SER A 592 -15.89 -15.29 -17.81
N ILE A 593 -15.27 -16.28 -17.15
CA ILE A 593 -15.05 -17.61 -17.70
C ILE A 593 -15.99 -18.58 -16.99
N ASP A 594 -17.07 -18.91 -17.69
CA ASP A 594 -18.20 -19.73 -17.22
C ASP A 594 -18.16 -21.15 -17.78
N LEU A 595 -17.05 -21.52 -18.44
CA LEU A 595 -16.79 -22.87 -18.90
C LEU A 595 -16.79 -23.86 -17.72
N ARG A 596 -17.53 -24.97 -17.87
CA ARG A 596 -17.67 -26.03 -16.87
C ARG A 596 -17.14 -27.38 -17.37
N GLY A 597 -16.60 -28.19 -16.47
CA GLY A 597 -16.15 -29.55 -16.75
C GLY A 597 -14.92 -29.65 -17.66
N HIS A 598 -14.19 -28.54 -17.86
CA HIS A 598 -13.03 -28.49 -18.77
C HIS A 598 -11.71 -28.32 -18.01
N PHE A 599 -11.58 -27.25 -17.24
CA PHE A 599 -10.39 -27.03 -16.43
C PHE A 599 -10.47 -27.88 -15.16
N THR A 600 -9.34 -28.41 -14.72
CA THR A 600 -9.26 -29.24 -13.50
C THR A 600 -8.74 -28.47 -12.30
N SER A 601 -8.10 -27.32 -12.51
CA SER A 601 -7.39 -26.57 -11.47
C SER A 601 -7.04 -25.15 -11.92
N VAL A 602 -6.92 -24.23 -10.99
CA VAL A 602 -6.41 -22.86 -11.23
C VAL A 602 -5.08 -22.69 -10.50
N TRP A 603 -4.06 -22.18 -11.19
CA TRP A 603 -2.72 -21.99 -10.64
C TRP A 603 -2.35 -20.50 -10.69
N CYS A 604 -1.60 -19.98 -9.72
CA CYS A 604 -1.20 -18.58 -9.71
C CYS A 604 0.22 -18.34 -9.21
N ILE A 605 0.97 -17.51 -9.95
CA ILE A 605 2.26 -16.97 -9.53
C ILE A 605 2.15 -15.44 -9.49
N ALA A 606 2.06 -14.89 -8.28
CA ALA A 606 1.99 -13.45 -8.03
C ALA A 606 3.31 -12.94 -7.45
N GLN A 607 4.15 -12.32 -8.29
CA GLN A 607 5.50 -11.86 -7.91
C GLN A 607 5.54 -10.49 -7.22
N GLY A 608 4.41 -9.90 -6.85
CA GLY A 608 4.40 -8.56 -6.23
C GLY A 608 4.47 -7.39 -7.22
N VAL A 609 4.09 -7.62 -8.47
CA VAL A 609 4.00 -6.58 -9.51
C VAL A 609 2.62 -5.91 -9.52
N GLN A 610 1.56 -6.71 -9.34
CA GLN A 610 0.17 -6.25 -9.31
C GLN A 610 -0.30 -6.00 -7.86
N GLY A 611 -1.35 -5.20 -7.69
CA GLY A 611 -2.09 -5.07 -6.43
C GLY A 611 -2.62 -6.40 -5.89
N GLU A 612 -2.85 -6.48 -4.59
CA GLU A 612 -3.46 -7.65 -3.95
C GLU A 612 -4.88 -7.91 -4.44
N ASN A 613 -5.65 -6.85 -4.73
CA ASN A 613 -7.00 -7.01 -5.29
C ASN A 613 -6.96 -7.60 -6.71
N SER A 614 -6.04 -7.12 -7.55
CA SER A 614 -5.80 -7.64 -8.89
C SER A 614 -5.57 -9.16 -8.92
N VAL A 615 -4.79 -9.67 -7.96
CA VAL A 615 -4.55 -11.12 -7.82
C VAL A 615 -5.85 -11.86 -7.50
N ARG A 616 -6.61 -11.39 -6.50
CA ARG A 616 -7.90 -11.99 -6.12
C ARG A 616 -8.91 -11.94 -7.26
N GLN A 617 -8.97 -10.83 -7.99
CA GLN A 617 -9.83 -10.69 -9.17
C GLN A 617 -9.49 -11.71 -10.25
N THR A 618 -8.20 -11.85 -10.56
CA THR A 618 -7.72 -12.81 -11.57
C THR A 618 -8.10 -14.25 -11.19
N LEU A 619 -7.91 -14.64 -9.92
CA LEU A 619 -8.33 -15.95 -9.39
C LEU A 619 -9.85 -16.20 -9.48
N GLY A 620 -10.64 -15.12 -9.41
CA GLY A 620 -12.11 -15.16 -9.49
C GLY A 620 -12.69 -15.15 -10.90
N ARG A 621 -11.87 -15.06 -11.95
CA ARG A 621 -12.34 -15.05 -13.35
C ARG A 621 -12.88 -16.41 -13.78
N ILE A 622 -12.29 -17.50 -13.28
CA ILE A 622 -12.81 -18.86 -13.42
C ILE A 622 -13.97 -19.04 -12.43
N ARG A 623 -15.20 -19.16 -12.95
CA ARG A 623 -16.42 -19.25 -12.12
C ARG A 623 -16.68 -20.64 -11.58
N GLU A 624 -16.15 -21.67 -12.23
CA GLU A 624 -16.21 -23.05 -11.74
C GLU A 624 -15.43 -23.19 -10.42
N ASN A 625 -16.00 -23.94 -9.45
CA ASN A 625 -15.36 -24.15 -8.16
C ASN A 625 -14.26 -25.21 -8.26
N LEU A 626 -13.09 -24.78 -8.74
CA LEU A 626 -11.89 -25.61 -8.87
C LEU A 626 -10.87 -25.34 -7.76
N PRO A 627 -10.03 -26.33 -7.40
CA PRO A 627 -8.91 -26.10 -6.49
C PRO A 627 -7.96 -25.06 -7.06
N ARG A 628 -7.49 -24.16 -6.18
CA ARG A 628 -6.60 -23.04 -6.51
C ARG A 628 -5.25 -23.23 -5.84
N PHE A 629 -4.18 -23.28 -6.62
CA PHE A 629 -2.80 -23.42 -6.12
C PHE A 629 -2.06 -22.11 -6.34
N ILE A 630 -1.62 -21.46 -5.27
CA ILE A 630 -1.06 -20.11 -5.37
C ILE A 630 0.32 -20.03 -4.72
N TRP A 631 1.22 -19.32 -5.40
CA TRP A 631 2.42 -18.76 -4.78
C TRP A 631 2.34 -17.24 -4.89
N VAL A 632 2.43 -16.57 -3.74
CA VAL A 632 2.45 -15.11 -3.65
C VAL A 632 3.76 -14.69 -3.01
N ALA A 633 4.46 -13.71 -3.58
CA ALA A 633 5.68 -13.17 -2.99
C ALA A 633 5.38 -12.61 -1.58
N PRO A 634 6.28 -12.77 -0.59
CA PRO A 634 6.06 -12.20 0.75
C PRO A 634 5.89 -10.67 0.73
N TYR A 635 6.60 -10.01 -0.20
CA TYR A 635 6.64 -8.56 -0.36
C TYR A 635 6.40 -8.17 -1.82
N GLY A 636 5.78 -7.02 -2.02
CA GLY A 636 5.61 -6.38 -3.33
C GLY A 636 6.89 -5.71 -3.81
N PHE A 637 7.14 -5.73 -5.12
CA PHE A 637 8.23 -4.97 -5.73
C PHE A 637 7.88 -3.50 -5.93
N ASN A 638 6.61 -3.21 -6.22
CA ASN A 638 6.16 -1.87 -6.58
C ASN A 638 5.69 -1.09 -5.36
N HIS A 639 6.08 0.19 -5.32
CA HIS A 639 5.59 1.16 -4.34
C HIS A 639 5.21 2.46 -5.04
N VAL A 640 4.28 3.19 -4.45
CA VAL A 640 3.85 4.51 -4.92
C VAL A 640 4.54 5.60 -4.09
N GLY A 641 5.02 6.64 -4.77
CA GLY A 641 5.79 7.71 -4.14
C GLY A 641 7.05 7.17 -3.47
N ASN A 642 7.25 7.53 -2.20
CA ASN A 642 8.40 7.08 -1.40
C ASN A 642 8.13 5.75 -0.63
N GLY A 643 7.02 5.06 -0.94
CA GLY A 643 6.62 3.83 -0.26
C GLY A 643 6.12 4.03 1.17
N SER A 644 5.73 5.26 1.55
CA SER A 644 5.15 5.54 2.86
C SER A 644 3.78 4.86 3.02
N THR A 645 3.52 4.32 4.22
CA THR A 645 2.19 3.88 4.68
C THR A 645 1.49 4.96 5.52
N SER A 646 2.13 6.11 5.71
CA SER A 646 1.62 7.25 6.47
C SER A 646 1.19 8.36 5.52
N LEU A 647 -0.08 8.75 5.59
CA LEU A 647 -0.69 9.76 4.72
C LEU A 647 0.00 11.12 4.87
N SER A 648 0.21 11.56 6.11
CA SER A 648 0.87 12.84 6.41
C SER A 648 2.33 12.84 5.94
N SER A 649 3.06 11.75 6.15
CA SER A 649 4.44 11.62 5.68
C SER A 649 4.53 11.67 4.15
N LEU A 650 3.64 10.97 3.44
CA LEU A 650 3.61 10.95 1.98
C LEU A 650 3.35 12.35 1.41
N LEU A 651 2.31 13.04 1.88
CA LEU A 651 1.94 14.38 1.42
C LEU A 651 3.00 15.42 1.77
N ALA A 652 3.46 15.48 3.02
CA ALA A 652 4.44 16.47 3.46
C ALA A 652 5.82 16.28 2.83
N SER A 653 6.21 15.03 2.52
CA SER A 653 7.46 14.78 1.78
C SER A 653 7.34 15.14 0.31
N GLY A 654 6.19 14.85 -0.33
CA GLY A 654 5.90 15.24 -1.70
C GLY A 654 5.88 16.77 -1.89
N GLN A 655 5.22 17.50 -0.98
CA GLN A 655 5.19 18.97 -1.02
C GLN A 655 6.57 19.59 -0.86
N ARG A 656 7.40 19.09 0.07
CA ARG A 656 8.79 19.55 0.23
C ARG A 656 9.61 19.30 -1.03
N LEU A 657 9.42 18.16 -1.69
CA LEU A 657 10.07 17.87 -2.97
C LEU A 657 9.63 18.85 -4.06
N THR A 658 8.33 19.14 -4.16
CA THR A 658 7.79 20.13 -5.10
C THR A 658 8.41 21.50 -4.87
N GLN A 659 8.42 21.99 -3.62
CA GLN A 659 9.00 23.28 -3.26
C GLN A 659 10.49 23.37 -3.62
N MET A 660 11.24 22.28 -3.42
CA MET A 660 12.65 22.23 -3.79
C MET A 660 12.83 22.27 -5.32
N ASN A 661 12.03 21.51 -6.08
CA ASN A 661 12.08 21.54 -7.54
C ASN A 661 11.71 22.93 -8.10
N ILE A 662 10.69 23.58 -7.53
CA ILE A 662 10.30 24.96 -7.87
C ILE A 662 11.47 25.92 -7.64
N ARG A 663 12.13 25.87 -6.48
CA ARG A 663 13.29 26.73 -6.19
C ARG A 663 14.44 26.51 -7.17
N LEU A 664 14.70 25.26 -7.57
CA LEU A 664 15.76 24.95 -8.54
C LEU A 664 15.42 25.49 -9.94
N LEU A 665 14.15 25.55 -10.31
CA LEU A 665 13.70 26.18 -11.57
C LEU A 665 13.77 27.71 -11.52
N GLN A 666 13.43 28.33 -10.38
CA GLN A 666 13.54 29.79 -10.20
C GLN A 666 14.99 30.28 -10.31
N GLN A 667 15.97 29.47 -9.90
CA GLN A 667 17.40 29.77 -10.08
C GLN A 667 17.86 29.77 -11.54
N SER A 668 16.99 29.39 -12.48
CA SER A 668 17.28 29.31 -13.91
C SER A 668 16.47 30.28 -14.77
N ASP A 669 16.03 31.40 -14.19
CA ASP A 669 15.22 32.45 -14.83
C ASP A 669 13.97 31.90 -15.53
N PHE A 670 13.33 30.89 -14.92
CA PHE A 670 12.08 30.33 -15.42
C PHE A 670 10.87 31.10 -14.87
N ASP A 671 10.48 32.18 -15.53
CA ASP A 671 9.44 33.14 -15.09
C ASP A 671 8.06 32.49 -14.86
N ALA A 672 7.72 31.43 -15.61
CA ALA A 672 6.41 30.79 -15.50
C ALA A 672 6.19 29.96 -14.21
N VAL A 673 7.17 29.95 -13.29
CA VAL A 673 7.03 29.30 -11.96
C VAL A 673 6.20 30.15 -11.01
N ASP A 674 6.21 31.47 -11.14
CA ASP A 674 5.59 32.36 -10.16
C ASP A 674 4.05 32.30 -10.19
N ASP A 675 3.47 31.90 -11.33
CA ASP A 675 2.02 31.69 -11.53
C ASP A 675 1.57 30.22 -11.37
N LEU A 676 2.44 29.34 -10.87
CA LEU A 676 2.18 27.90 -10.85
C LEU A 676 1.19 27.49 -9.74
N ASP A 677 0.01 27.00 -10.13
CA ASP A 677 -0.98 26.47 -9.20
C ASP A 677 -0.57 25.08 -8.65
N THR A 678 0.11 25.09 -7.50
CA THR A 678 0.43 23.90 -6.70
C THR A 678 -0.74 23.36 -5.87
N GLY A 679 -1.84 24.13 -5.78
CA GLY A 679 -3.06 23.80 -5.05
C GLY A 679 -4.09 23.02 -5.89
N PHE A 680 -3.78 22.73 -7.15
CA PHE A 680 -4.66 22.05 -8.09
C PHE A 680 -5.36 20.83 -7.49
N GLN A 681 -6.70 20.89 -7.43
CA GLN A 681 -7.59 19.83 -6.95
C GLN A 681 -7.04 19.04 -5.75
N ALA A 682 -6.94 19.71 -4.60
CA ALA A 682 -6.51 19.09 -3.34
C ALA A 682 -7.28 17.79 -3.02
N GLU A 683 -8.56 17.70 -3.40
CA GLU A 683 -9.38 16.50 -3.29
C GLU A 683 -8.81 15.31 -4.09
N SER A 684 -8.32 15.54 -5.31
CA SER A 684 -7.69 14.52 -6.17
C SER A 684 -6.35 14.07 -5.61
N LEU A 685 -5.54 15.00 -5.12
CA LEU A 685 -4.27 14.69 -4.47
C LEU A 685 -4.48 13.87 -3.18
N MET A 686 -5.50 14.22 -2.39
CA MET A 686 -5.86 13.50 -1.18
C MET A 686 -6.35 12.07 -1.49
N CYS A 687 -7.20 11.92 -2.51
CA CYS A 687 -7.65 10.61 -2.99
C CYS A 687 -6.46 9.74 -3.43
N TRP A 688 -5.58 10.29 -4.28
CA TRP A 688 -4.35 9.61 -4.71
C TRP A 688 -3.51 9.18 -3.51
N ALA A 689 -3.30 10.06 -2.53
CA ALA A 689 -2.48 9.76 -1.37
C ALA A 689 -3.10 8.67 -0.47
N LYS A 690 -4.42 8.70 -0.24
CA LYS A 690 -5.15 7.65 0.49
C LYS A 690 -5.01 6.29 -0.22
N MET A 691 -5.23 6.24 -1.54
CA MET A 691 -5.06 5.00 -2.33
C MET A 691 -3.60 4.52 -2.35
N ALA A 692 -2.64 5.43 -2.45
CA ALA A 692 -1.21 5.12 -2.46
C ALA A 692 -0.73 4.51 -1.14
N VAL A 693 -1.10 5.07 0.01
CA VAL A 693 -0.69 4.50 1.31
C VAL A 693 -1.36 3.16 1.59
N ARG A 694 -2.62 2.98 1.15
CA ARG A 694 -3.34 1.70 1.19
C ARG A 694 -2.61 0.63 0.36
N PHE A 695 -2.25 0.97 -0.89
CA PHE A 695 -1.46 0.10 -1.76
C PHE A 695 -0.09 -0.23 -1.17
N ASN A 696 0.65 0.77 -0.68
CA ASN A 696 1.96 0.56 -0.06
C ASN A 696 1.87 -0.36 1.17
N ALA A 697 0.84 -0.21 2.00
CA ALA A 697 0.62 -1.06 3.16
C ALA A 697 0.37 -2.52 2.76
N ALA A 698 -0.41 -2.75 1.70
CA ALA A 698 -0.60 -4.09 1.15
C ALA A 698 0.71 -4.66 0.59
N MET A 699 1.52 -3.87 -0.12
CA MET A 699 2.80 -4.31 -0.70
C MET A 699 3.84 -4.69 0.36
N VAL A 700 3.82 -4.06 1.54
CA VAL A 700 4.72 -4.41 2.66
C VAL A 700 4.40 -5.81 3.23
N ASN A 701 3.14 -6.26 3.14
CA ASN A 701 2.71 -7.59 3.59
C ASN A 701 1.93 -8.28 2.47
N TYR A 702 2.53 -8.39 1.29
CA TYR A 702 1.82 -8.69 0.03
C TYR A 702 1.10 -10.03 0.06
N ARG A 703 1.82 -11.11 0.44
CA ARG A 703 1.22 -12.44 0.61
C ARG A 703 0.05 -12.41 1.57
N GLU A 704 0.27 -11.93 2.80
CA GLU A 704 -0.78 -11.89 3.82
C GLU A 704 -1.98 -11.03 3.41
N SER A 705 -1.76 -9.95 2.66
CA SER A 705 -2.85 -9.11 2.15
C SER A 705 -3.73 -9.84 1.14
N VAL A 706 -3.13 -10.62 0.23
CA VAL A 706 -3.87 -11.50 -0.70
C VAL A 706 -4.63 -12.58 0.07
N LEU A 707 -3.97 -13.30 0.97
CA LEU A 707 -4.58 -14.40 1.73
C LEU A 707 -5.71 -13.91 2.65
N ALA A 708 -5.52 -12.78 3.34
CA ALA A 708 -6.55 -12.17 4.17
C ALA A 708 -7.77 -11.75 3.34
N GLY A 709 -7.55 -11.21 2.13
CA GLY A 709 -8.65 -10.89 1.21
C GLY A 709 -9.42 -12.11 0.74
N LEU A 710 -8.74 -13.21 0.39
CA LEU A 710 -9.40 -14.47 0.02
C LEU A 710 -10.23 -15.06 1.18
N ARG A 711 -9.71 -15.02 2.41
CA ARG A 711 -10.47 -15.43 3.60
C ARG A 711 -11.68 -14.54 3.85
N ALA A 712 -11.53 -13.22 3.68
CA ALA A 712 -12.63 -12.26 3.84
C ALA A 712 -13.76 -12.48 2.80
N GLU A 713 -13.40 -12.92 1.59
CA GLU A 713 -14.31 -13.34 0.53
C GLU A 713 -15.01 -14.70 0.82
N GLY A 714 -14.65 -15.39 1.91
CA GLY A 714 -15.26 -16.65 2.32
C GLY A 714 -14.57 -17.90 1.78
N HIS A 715 -13.33 -17.80 1.30
CA HIS A 715 -12.58 -18.94 0.76
C HIS A 715 -11.69 -19.61 1.82
N LEU A 716 -11.43 -20.91 1.63
CA LEU A 716 -10.64 -21.73 2.53
C LEU A 716 -9.18 -21.70 2.10
N VAL A 717 -8.29 -21.19 2.96
CA VAL A 717 -6.86 -21.06 2.67
C VAL A 717 -6.07 -22.03 3.53
N MET A 718 -5.34 -22.94 2.87
CA MET A 718 -4.53 -23.99 3.49
C MET A 718 -3.07 -23.81 3.07
N ASP A 719 -2.15 -23.83 4.03
CA ASP A 719 -0.72 -23.76 3.73
C ASP A 719 -0.19 -25.13 3.29
N VAL A 720 0.51 -25.15 2.16
CA VAL A 720 1.30 -26.30 1.73
C VAL A 720 2.63 -26.27 2.48
N SER A 721 2.91 -27.31 3.27
CA SER A 721 4.11 -27.35 4.11
C SER A 721 5.39 -27.14 3.28
N PRO A 722 6.32 -26.27 3.71
CA PRO A 722 7.59 -26.11 3.04
C PRO A 722 8.42 -27.39 3.18
N VAL A 723 9.28 -27.69 2.20
CA VAL A 723 10.28 -28.75 2.39
C VAL A 723 11.23 -28.27 3.48
N SER A 724 11.21 -28.92 4.65
CA SER A 724 12.01 -28.50 5.79
C SER A 724 13.50 -28.62 5.46
N SER A 725 14.17 -27.48 5.23
CA SER A 725 15.61 -27.42 5.34
C SER A 725 15.96 -27.38 6.83
N THR A 726 15.93 -28.52 7.51
CA THR A 726 16.43 -28.62 8.88
C THR A 726 17.93 -28.27 8.87
N LYS A 727 18.25 -27.08 9.40
CA LYS A 727 19.58 -26.77 9.92
C LYS A 727 19.78 -27.58 11.21
N ALA A 728 19.99 -28.89 11.07
CA ALA A 728 20.43 -29.75 12.17
C ALA A 728 21.53 -30.65 11.66
N GLY A 729 22.75 -30.49 12.21
CA GLY A 729 23.83 -31.47 12.22
C GLY A 729 24.29 -32.04 10.88
N LYS A 730 25.49 -31.65 10.44
CA LYS A 730 26.26 -32.34 9.39
C LYS A 730 26.33 -33.86 9.63
N LYS A 731 25.49 -34.65 8.97
CA LYS A 731 25.82 -35.99 8.46
C LYS A 731 25.13 -36.18 7.11
N LYS A 732 25.92 -36.12 6.03
CA LYS A 732 25.47 -36.42 4.66
C LYS A 732 25.19 -37.92 4.56
N SER A 733 23.94 -38.36 4.64
CA SER A 733 23.51 -39.59 3.99
C SER A 733 23.16 -39.26 2.54
N LYS A 734 23.88 -39.86 1.58
CA LYS A 734 23.47 -39.86 0.16
C LYS A 734 22.29 -40.84 0.05
N GLY A 735 21.14 -40.35 -0.40
CA GLY A 735 19.94 -41.17 -0.66
C GLY A 735 18.69 -40.83 0.17
N SER A 736 18.55 -39.62 0.71
CA SER A 736 17.28 -39.19 1.30
C SER A 736 16.33 -38.63 0.22
N PRO A 737 15.00 -38.90 0.30
CA PRO A 737 14.01 -38.40 -0.66
C PRO A 737 14.06 -36.87 -0.85
N GLN A 738 14.44 -36.13 0.20
CA GLN A 738 14.59 -34.67 0.16
C GLN A 738 15.73 -34.18 -0.75
N ALA A 739 16.83 -34.95 -0.85
CA ALA A 739 17.97 -34.57 -1.69
C ALA A 739 17.66 -34.75 -3.19
N GLU A 740 16.93 -35.82 -3.53
CA GLU A 740 16.42 -36.06 -4.89
C GLU A 740 15.39 -35.01 -5.27
N GLU A 741 14.49 -34.67 -4.35
CA GLU A 741 13.48 -33.63 -4.54
C GLU A 741 14.09 -32.25 -4.83
N LEU A 742 15.12 -31.86 -4.07
CA LEU A 742 15.87 -30.62 -4.29
C LEU A 742 16.67 -30.66 -5.61
N GLY A 743 17.25 -31.81 -5.96
CA GLY A 743 17.94 -32.03 -7.23
C GLY A 743 17.02 -31.82 -8.43
N ALA A 744 15.82 -32.42 -8.39
CA ALA A 744 14.80 -32.27 -9.44
C ALA A 744 14.32 -30.81 -9.57
N GLN A 745 14.07 -30.12 -8.46
CA GLN A 745 13.72 -28.69 -8.48
C GLN A 745 14.81 -27.84 -9.14
N ASN A 746 16.09 -28.13 -8.89
CA ASN A 746 17.20 -27.39 -9.51
C ASN A 746 17.33 -27.69 -11.01
N ALA A 747 17.07 -28.92 -11.45
CA ALA A 747 17.09 -29.29 -12.87
C ALA A 747 15.96 -28.58 -13.66
N LEU A 748 14.73 -28.59 -13.12
CA LEU A 748 13.59 -27.85 -13.69
C LEU A 748 13.92 -26.36 -13.84
N MET A 749 14.53 -25.78 -12.82
CA MET A 749 14.94 -24.38 -12.84
C MET A 749 15.97 -24.06 -13.92
N ALA A 750 16.98 -24.92 -14.09
CA ALA A 750 17.97 -24.78 -15.13
C ALA A 750 17.33 -24.83 -16.52
N ALA A 751 16.38 -25.74 -16.74
CA ALA A 751 15.66 -25.88 -18.01
C ALA A 751 14.80 -24.64 -18.32
N ILE A 752 14.01 -24.13 -17.37
CA ILE A 752 13.21 -22.91 -17.55
C ILE A 752 14.12 -21.70 -17.83
N THR A 753 15.25 -21.60 -17.12
CA THR A 753 16.21 -20.50 -17.29
C THR A 753 16.85 -20.54 -18.68
N ALA A 754 17.23 -21.73 -19.16
CA ALA A 754 17.78 -21.89 -20.50
C ALA A 754 16.78 -21.49 -21.60
N VAL A 755 15.51 -21.91 -21.48
CA VAL A 755 14.44 -21.52 -22.42
C VAL A 755 14.23 -20.00 -22.43
N ARG A 756 14.20 -19.38 -21.24
CA ARG A 756 14.09 -17.92 -21.09
C ARG A 756 15.23 -17.22 -21.82
N ASP A 757 16.46 -17.61 -21.54
CA ASP A 757 17.66 -16.94 -22.06
C ASP A 757 17.75 -17.07 -23.58
N GLN A 758 17.45 -18.27 -24.12
CA GLN A 758 17.37 -18.50 -25.56
C GLN A 758 16.30 -17.63 -26.23
N ASN A 759 15.07 -17.61 -25.70
CA ASN A 759 13.97 -16.83 -26.27
C ASN A 759 14.24 -15.33 -26.19
N TYR A 760 14.81 -14.88 -25.07
CA TYR A 760 15.12 -13.47 -24.89
C TYR A 760 16.23 -13.01 -25.84
N GLN A 761 17.28 -13.83 -26.02
CA GLN A 761 18.33 -13.55 -27.00
C GLN A 761 17.77 -13.49 -28.43
N ALA A 762 16.88 -14.41 -28.80
CA ALA A 762 16.23 -14.41 -30.10
C ALA A 762 15.39 -13.13 -30.33
N GLU A 763 14.66 -12.66 -29.32
CA GLU A 763 13.87 -11.42 -29.41
C GLU A 763 14.77 -10.18 -29.55
N CYS A 764 15.87 -10.10 -28.80
CA CYS A 764 16.85 -9.01 -28.95
C CYS A 764 17.43 -8.96 -30.37
N ASN A 765 17.78 -10.11 -30.94
CA ASN A 765 18.26 -10.22 -32.32
C ASN A 765 17.18 -9.78 -33.32
N ALA A 766 15.92 -10.16 -33.11
CA ALA A 766 14.80 -9.80 -33.98
C ALA A 766 14.46 -8.31 -33.93
N ILE A 767 14.62 -7.65 -32.77
CA ILE A 767 14.46 -6.19 -32.64
C ILE A 767 15.59 -5.45 -33.36
N ALA A 768 16.84 -5.87 -33.15
CA ALA A 768 17.99 -5.21 -33.78
C ALA A 768 17.95 -5.31 -35.32
N SER A 769 17.50 -6.45 -35.84
CA SER A 769 17.40 -6.72 -37.28
C SER A 769 16.10 -6.22 -37.93
N SER A 770 15.16 -5.64 -37.18
CA SER A 770 13.88 -5.19 -37.75
C SER A 770 14.05 -3.99 -38.69
N GLN A 771 13.04 -3.73 -39.51
CA GLN A 771 13.01 -2.57 -40.41
C GLN A 771 13.02 -1.25 -39.62
N ASP A 772 13.70 -0.24 -40.15
CA ASP A 772 13.64 1.12 -39.61
C ASP A 772 12.34 1.80 -40.05
N PHE A 773 11.67 2.47 -39.12
CA PHE A 773 10.52 3.32 -39.42
C PHE A 773 10.93 4.78 -39.65
N SER A 774 10.26 5.45 -40.58
CA SER A 774 10.22 6.91 -40.65
C SER A 774 9.32 7.48 -39.55
N ASP A 775 9.44 8.78 -39.26
CA ASP A 775 8.61 9.44 -38.24
C ASP A 775 7.11 9.31 -38.53
N SER A 776 6.71 9.45 -39.80
CA SER A 776 5.32 9.26 -40.24
C SER A 776 4.83 7.83 -40.03
N GLN A 777 5.66 6.83 -40.34
CA GLN A 777 5.34 5.42 -40.10
C GLN A 777 5.20 5.13 -38.61
N TYR A 778 6.14 5.63 -37.80
CA TYR A 778 6.10 5.50 -36.35
C TYR A 778 4.83 6.12 -35.76
N GLN A 779 4.49 7.36 -36.13
CA GLN A 779 3.28 8.04 -35.64
C GLN A 779 1.99 7.32 -36.05
N THR A 780 1.95 6.77 -37.27
CA THR A 780 0.79 6.03 -37.77
C THR A 780 0.62 4.70 -37.05
N ILE A 781 1.69 3.91 -36.93
CA ILE A 781 1.64 2.54 -36.39
C ILE A 781 1.52 2.56 -34.86
N SER A 782 2.21 3.46 -34.17
CA SER A 782 2.14 3.58 -32.70
C SER A 782 0.70 3.78 -32.21
N LYS A 783 -0.10 4.57 -32.93
CA LYS A 783 -1.52 4.85 -32.65
C LYS A 783 -2.48 3.68 -32.95
N ARG A 784 -2.06 2.64 -33.69
CA ARG A 784 -2.93 1.47 -33.99
C ARG A 784 -3.12 0.60 -32.77
N LEU A 785 -4.32 0.06 -32.57
CA LEU A 785 -4.61 -0.87 -31.47
C LEU A 785 -4.00 -2.27 -31.68
N VAL A 786 -4.02 -2.77 -32.92
CA VAL A 786 -3.50 -4.09 -33.30
C VAL A 786 -2.20 -3.92 -34.07
N LYS A 787 -1.17 -4.72 -33.72
CA LYS A 787 0.18 -4.60 -34.28
C LYS A 787 0.78 -5.99 -34.53
N LYS A 788 1.36 -6.20 -35.71
CA LYS A 788 2.14 -7.41 -36.02
C LYS A 788 3.41 -7.47 -35.16
N PRO A 789 3.97 -8.66 -34.88
CA PRO A 789 5.25 -8.77 -34.15
C PRO A 789 6.38 -7.97 -34.80
N SER A 790 6.48 -8.00 -36.13
CA SER A 790 7.48 -7.21 -36.89
C SER A 790 7.31 -5.71 -36.71
N GLU A 791 6.06 -5.21 -36.66
CA GLU A 791 5.76 -3.80 -36.40
C GLU A 791 6.14 -3.41 -34.97
N ARG A 792 5.85 -4.26 -33.98
CA ARG A 792 6.23 -4.03 -32.57
C ARG A 792 7.75 -3.94 -32.40
N ARG A 793 8.48 -4.85 -33.04
CA ARG A 793 9.95 -4.85 -33.06
C ARG A 793 10.50 -3.58 -33.71
N SER A 794 9.91 -3.15 -34.82
CA SER A 794 10.30 -1.92 -35.53
C SER A 794 10.01 -0.64 -34.72
N LEU A 795 8.88 -0.57 -34.02
CA LEU A 795 8.59 0.52 -33.06
C LEU A 795 9.64 0.53 -31.94
N ARG A 796 9.93 -0.64 -31.36
CA ARG A 796 10.93 -0.75 -30.29
C ARG A 796 12.33 -0.34 -30.76
N LYS A 797 12.71 -0.71 -31.99
CA LYS A 797 13.97 -0.30 -32.62
C LYS A 797 14.00 1.22 -32.83
N TYR A 798 12.92 1.81 -33.33
CA TYR A 798 12.80 3.27 -33.47
C TYR A 798 12.98 3.99 -32.13
N ASP A 799 12.29 3.54 -31.07
CA ASP A 799 12.42 4.12 -29.73
C ASP A 799 13.87 4.08 -29.22
N LEU A 800 14.56 2.95 -29.41
CA LEU A 800 15.95 2.79 -29.00
C LEU A 800 16.88 3.71 -29.81
N LYS A 801 16.66 3.83 -31.12
CA LYS A 801 17.41 4.74 -31.98
C LYS A 801 17.25 6.20 -31.53
N GLN A 802 16.03 6.61 -31.19
CA GLN A 802 15.74 7.97 -30.70
C GLN A 802 16.34 8.25 -29.32
N ARG A 803 16.29 7.28 -28.40
CA ARG A 803 16.83 7.45 -27.03
C ARG A 803 18.35 7.53 -27.00
N TYR A 804 19.03 6.69 -27.77
CA TYR A 804 20.48 6.49 -27.63
C TYR A 804 21.30 7.12 -28.76
N ALA A 805 20.68 7.45 -29.90
CA ALA A 805 21.33 8.05 -31.06
C ALA A 805 22.55 7.26 -31.60
N ILE A 806 22.57 5.95 -31.36
CA ILE A 806 23.58 4.98 -31.83
C ILE A 806 22.89 3.80 -32.53
N PRO A 807 23.62 2.98 -33.31
CA PRO A 807 23.07 1.80 -33.96
C PRO A 807 22.40 0.84 -32.96
N VAL A 808 21.21 0.34 -33.31
CA VAL A 808 20.47 -0.59 -32.45
C VAL A 808 21.00 -2.01 -32.62
N THR A 809 21.76 -2.48 -31.64
CA THR A 809 22.30 -3.84 -31.57
C THR A 809 21.51 -4.71 -30.57
N PRO A 810 21.61 -6.05 -30.62
CA PRO A 810 20.98 -6.91 -29.63
C PRO A 810 21.46 -6.61 -28.20
N GLU A 811 22.73 -6.21 -28.05
CA GLU A 811 23.30 -5.80 -26.77
C GLU A 811 22.68 -4.50 -26.25
N LEU A 812 22.41 -3.53 -27.12
CA LEU A 812 21.70 -2.30 -26.74
C LEU A 812 20.29 -2.58 -26.20
N VAL A 813 19.56 -3.50 -26.84
CA VAL A 813 18.22 -3.93 -26.40
C VAL A 813 18.29 -4.49 -24.97
N LEU A 814 19.27 -5.36 -24.71
CA LEU A 814 19.51 -5.97 -23.40
C LEU A 814 19.86 -4.91 -22.34
N LYS A 815 20.74 -3.96 -22.67
CA LYS A 815 21.10 -2.85 -21.78
C LYS A 815 19.88 -1.98 -21.44
N ASP A 816 19.08 -1.54 -22.43
CA ASP A 816 17.88 -0.73 -22.17
C ASP A 816 16.87 -1.46 -21.28
N ASP A 817 16.62 -2.73 -21.54
CA ASP A 817 15.73 -3.56 -20.72
C ASP A 817 16.21 -3.72 -19.27
N GLN A 818 17.52 -3.62 -19.02
CA GLN A 818 18.13 -3.63 -17.68
C GLN A 818 18.14 -2.25 -17.01
N GLY A 819 17.61 -1.22 -17.68
CA GLY A 819 17.45 0.13 -17.13
C GLY A 819 18.60 1.08 -17.46
N TRP A 820 19.45 0.74 -18.45
CA TRP A 820 20.62 1.53 -18.82
C TRP A 820 20.29 2.99 -19.15
N TYR A 821 19.18 3.27 -19.86
CA TYR A 821 18.77 4.64 -20.18
C TYR A 821 18.68 5.54 -18.95
N LYS A 822 18.11 5.03 -17.84
CA LYS A 822 17.98 5.81 -16.59
C LYS A 822 19.35 6.07 -15.96
N GLN A 823 20.26 5.11 -16.02
CA GLN A 823 21.62 5.27 -15.50
C GLN A 823 22.40 6.31 -16.30
N LEU A 824 22.34 6.22 -17.64
CA LEU A 824 22.97 7.18 -18.54
C LEU A 824 22.46 8.58 -18.30
N ARG A 825 21.15 8.76 -18.26
CA ARG A 825 20.52 10.07 -18.05
C ARG A 825 20.97 10.72 -16.74
N LEU A 826 20.97 9.96 -15.63
CA LEU A 826 21.44 10.48 -14.35
C LEU A 826 22.93 10.81 -14.38
N HIS A 827 23.75 9.96 -14.99
CA HIS A 827 25.20 10.19 -15.06
C HIS A 827 25.56 11.39 -15.94
N TYR A 828 24.90 11.52 -17.10
CA TYR A 828 25.10 12.61 -18.04
C TYR A 828 24.82 13.97 -17.38
N PHE A 829 23.63 14.14 -16.78
CA PHE A 829 23.27 15.39 -16.10
C PHE A 829 24.02 15.63 -14.79
N LEU A 830 24.67 14.62 -14.22
CA LEU A 830 25.59 14.74 -13.08
C LEU A 830 26.99 15.21 -13.51
N THR A 831 27.33 15.09 -14.80
CA THR A 831 28.68 15.34 -15.33
C THR A 831 28.62 16.22 -16.59
N LEU A 832 28.77 15.65 -17.79
CA LEU A 832 28.93 16.36 -19.07
C LEU A 832 27.75 17.26 -19.43
N GLY A 833 26.53 16.79 -19.19
CA GLY A 833 25.29 17.50 -19.54
C GLY A 833 24.82 18.47 -18.46
N GLN A 834 25.61 18.69 -17.41
CA GLN A 834 25.13 19.37 -16.20
C GLN A 834 24.67 20.81 -16.45
N GLN A 835 25.33 21.53 -17.35
CA GLN A 835 24.95 22.89 -17.74
C GLN A 835 23.56 22.95 -18.40
N HIS A 836 23.11 21.86 -19.02
CA HIS A 836 21.82 21.77 -19.73
C HIS A 836 20.67 21.25 -18.85
N LEU A 837 20.94 20.87 -17.59
CA LEU A 837 19.94 20.27 -16.71
C LEU A 837 18.79 21.25 -16.40
N ALA A 838 19.12 22.51 -16.10
CA ALA A 838 18.15 23.52 -15.71
C ALA A 838 17.17 23.81 -16.86
N GLU A 839 17.68 24.03 -18.07
CA GLU A 839 16.90 24.25 -19.28
C GLU A 839 16.01 23.04 -19.60
N ARG A 840 16.54 21.83 -19.47
CA ARG A 840 15.79 20.58 -19.65
C ARG A 840 14.62 20.50 -18.67
N ASP A 841 14.87 20.74 -17.38
CA ASP A 841 13.82 20.70 -16.36
C ASP A 841 12.78 21.81 -16.57
N ALA A 842 13.21 23.01 -17.00
CA ALA A 842 12.31 24.10 -17.36
C ALA A 842 11.43 23.76 -18.56
N LYS A 843 11.97 23.12 -19.61
CA LYS A 843 11.20 22.66 -20.78
C LYS A 843 10.15 21.62 -20.39
N VAL A 844 10.51 20.67 -19.53
CA VAL A 844 9.59 19.64 -19.03
C VAL A 844 8.50 20.26 -18.15
N ALA A 845 8.86 21.21 -17.30
CA ALA A 845 7.91 21.95 -16.49
C ALA A 845 6.91 22.73 -17.37
N ARG A 846 7.39 23.48 -18.38
CA ARG A 846 6.54 24.18 -19.36
C ARG A 846 5.54 23.25 -20.02
N LEU A 847 6.01 22.12 -20.55
CA LEU A 847 5.14 21.16 -21.23
C LEU A 847 4.02 20.66 -20.30
N LEU A 848 4.33 20.35 -19.03
CA LEU A 848 3.32 19.94 -18.06
C LEU A 848 2.34 21.07 -17.71
N ILE A 849 2.82 22.31 -17.56
CA ILE A 849 2.01 23.49 -17.26
C ILE A 849 1.07 23.81 -18.43
N GLU A 850 1.58 23.81 -19.67
CA GLU A 850 0.81 24.04 -20.89
C GLU A 850 -0.25 22.95 -21.08
N GLN A 851 0.11 21.67 -20.91
CA GLN A 851 -0.83 20.55 -20.94
C GLN A 851 -1.90 20.65 -19.85
N GLY A 852 -1.55 21.21 -18.69
CA GLY A 852 -2.44 21.42 -17.55
C GLY A 852 -3.20 22.75 -17.54
N GLN A 853 -2.97 23.63 -18.52
CA GLN A 853 -3.51 24.99 -18.57
C GLN A 853 -3.22 25.77 -17.28
N GLY A 854 -1.94 25.85 -16.89
CA GLY A 854 -1.48 26.57 -15.69
C GLY A 854 -1.43 25.74 -14.40
N SER A 855 -2.06 24.56 -14.38
CA SER A 855 -2.10 23.68 -13.21
C SER A 855 -1.17 22.47 -13.36
N ILE A 856 -0.61 21.97 -12.25
CA ILE A 856 0.19 20.74 -12.25
C ILE A 856 -0.36 19.69 -11.28
N PHE A 857 -0.25 18.41 -11.64
CA PHE A 857 -0.45 17.33 -10.69
C PHE A 857 0.89 16.97 -10.04
N ILE A 858 1.03 17.28 -8.74
CA ILE A 858 2.30 17.18 -7.98
C ILE A 858 3.06 15.86 -8.19
N PRO A 859 2.43 14.66 -8.12
CA PRO A 859 3.13 13.40 -8.33
C PRO A 859 3.78 13.26 -9.72
N ASP A 860 3.16 13.79 -10.77
CA ASP A 860 3.69 13.73 -12.13
C ASP A 860 4.84 14.72 -12.29
N PHE A 861 4.68 15.96 -11.81
CA PHE A 861 5.71 17.00 -11.83
C PHE A 861 7.00 16.53 -11.14
N ASN A 862 6.89 16.04 -9.90
CA ASN A 862 8.05 15.58 -9.13
C ASN A 862 8.78 14.39 -9.74
N ARG A 863 8.10 13.56 -10.55
CA ARG A 863 8.72 12.44 -11.26
C ARG A 863 9.41 12.88 -12.54
N ALA A 864 8.97 13.97 -13.15
CA ALA A 864 9.41 14.41 -14.46
C ALA A 864 10.74 15.18 -14.42
N VAL A 865 10.97 15.98 -13.37
CA VAL A 865 12.17 16.81 -13.17
C VAL A 865 13.30 16.06 -12.45
N LEU A 866 14.56 16.43 -12.72
CA LEU A 866 15.74 15.75 -12.17
C LEU A 866 16.57 16.58 -11.20
N GLY A 867 16.37 17.90 -11.14
CA GLY A 867 17.19 18.84 -10.37
C GLY A 867 17.41 18.39 -8.94
N ALA A 868 16.35 18.00 -8.24
CA ALA A 868 16.42 17.45 -6.89
C ALA A 868 17.32 16.21 -6.74
N MET A 869 17.19 15.26 -7.68
CA MET A 869 17.98 14.02 -7.69
C MET A 869 19.46 14.33 -7.89
N ILE A 870 19.78 15.12 -8.91
CA ILE A 870 21.17 15.49 -9.24
C ILE A 870 21.78 16.34 -8.12
N GLY A 871 21.04 17.33 -7.60
CA GLY A 871 21.44 18.15 -6.47
C GLY A 871 21.76 17.31 -5.23
N THR A 872 20.93 16.30 -4.93
CA THR A 872 21.22 15.37 -3.82
C THR A 872 22.52 14.59 -4.04
N MET A 873 22.78 14.11 -5.26
CA MET A 873 24.02 13.39 -5.57
C MET A 873 25.25 14.29 -5.47
N LYS A 874 25.13 15.57 -5.85
CA LYS A 874 26.18 16.58 -5.69
C LYS A 874 26.50 16.85 -4.22
N VAL A 875 25.48 17.08 -3.39
CA VAL A 875 25.65 17.32 -1.94
C VAL A 875 26.33 16.14 -1.25
N LEU A 876 26.10 14.92 -1.73
CA LEU A 876 26.76 13.71 -1.23
C LEU A 876 28.15 13.47 -1.84
N GLY A 877 28.68 14.41 -2.63
CA GLY A 877 30.03 14.34 -3.19
C GLY A 877 30.22 13.28 -4.27
N ILE A 878 29.14 12.76 -4.89
CA ILE A 878 29.27 11.73 -5.93
C ILE A 878 30.12 12.21 -7.12
N PRO A 879 29.95 13.42 -7.68
CA PRO A 879 30.81 13.90 -8.78
C PRO A 879 32.30 13.90 -8.42
N ILE A 880 32.65 14.32 -7.20
CA ILE A 880 34.04 14.37 -6.71
C ILE A 880 34.66 12.98 -6.69
N LEU A 881 33.88 11.95 -6.34
CA LEU A 881 34.34 10.56 -6.39
C LEU A 881 34.60 10.07 -7.82
N LEU A 882 33.90 10.62 -8.82
CA LEU A 882 34.06 10.23 -10.23
C LEU A 882 35.30 10.86 -10.88
N GLU A 883 35.84 11.94 -10.32
CA GLU A 883 37.03 12.63 -10.83
C GLU A 883 38.33 11.81 -10.67
N ASN A 884 38.40 10.96 -9.64
CA ASN A 884 39.57 10.11 -9.39
C ASN A 884 39.16 8.65 -9.12
N LEU A 885 39.12 7.86 -10.18
CA LEU A 885 38.78 6.43 -10.13
C LEU A 885 39.83 5.58 -9.39
N GLU A 886 41.07 6.06 -9.29
CA GLU A 886 42.18 5.39 -8.58
C GLU A 886 42.16 5.64 -7.07
N ARG A 887 41.25 6.51 -6.60
CA ARG A 887 41.12 6.81 -5.19
C ARG A 887 40.72 5.56 -4.39
N GLU A 888 41.54 5.23 -3.40
CA GLU A 888 41.20 4.23 -2.39
C GLU A 888 40.17 4.76 -1.40
N LEU A 889 39.09 4.01 -1.21
CA LEU A 889 37.98 4.36 -0.33
C LEU A 889 37.87 3.38 0.83
N LYS A 890 37.78 3.91 2.04
CA LYS A 890 37.59 3.14 3.28
C LYS A 890 36.42 3.72 4.06
N ASN A 891 35.73 2.86 4.80
CA ASN A 891 34.71 3.34 5.72
C ASN A 891 35.27 4.33 6.75
N THR A 892 36.57 4.40 7.00
CA THR A 892 37.19 5.30 7.98
C THR A 892 37.61 6.65 7.41
N ASP A 893 37.49 6.86 6.10
CA ASP A 893 37.88 8.13 5.48
C ASP A 893 36.96 9.25 5.97
N GLN A 894 37.55 10.39 6.34
CA GLN A 894 36.85 11.46 7.03
C GLN A 894 35.72 12.07 6.17
N ASP A 895 36.00 12.38 4.92
CA ASP A 895 35.01 12.91 3.99
C ASP A 895 33.84 11.93 3.76
N LEU A 896 34.11 10.63 3.73
CA LEU A 896 33.08 9.61 3.61
C LEU A 896 32.24 9.48 4.89
N GLN A 897 32.83 9.68 6.07
CA GLN A 897 32.10 9.76 7.34
C GLN A 897 31.20 10.99 7.40
N GLU A 898 31.68 12.15 6.95
CA GLU A 898 30.89 13.38 6.86
C GLU A 898 29.72 13.23 5.88
N MET A 899 29.96 12.68 4.68
CA MET A 899 28.90 12.34 3.73
C MET A 899 27.87 11.38 4.34
N ALA A 900 28.32 10.35 5.05
CA ALA A 900 27.44 9.40 5.70
C ALA A 900 26.60 10.06 6.81
N ALA A 901 27.18 10.98 7.58
CA ALA A 901 26.45 11.74 8.59
C ALA A 901 25.32 12.59 7.95
N ILE A 902 25.62 13.29 6.85
CA ILE A 902 24.62 14.06 6.08
C ILE A 902 23.52 13.13 5.56
N ALA A 903 23.89 12.01 4.96
CA ALA A 903 22.94 11.06 4.39
C ALA A 903 22.05 10.40 5.46
N LEU A 904 22.62 10.05 6.62
CA LEU A 904 21.89 9.44 7.73
C LEU A 904 20.98 10.43 8.47
N ALA A 905 21.36 11.72 8.54
CA ALA A 905 20.48 12.77 9.05
C ALA A 905 19.28 13.02 8.12
N ASN A 906 19.46 12.84 6.81
CA ASN A 906 18.47 13.20 5.78
C ASN A 906 17.79 11.99 5.09
N ARG A 907 17.80 10.80 5.71
CA ARG A 907 17.34 9.53 5.11
C ARG A 907 15.95 9.61 4.48
N CYS A 908 15.00 10.27 5.14
CA CYS A 908 13.62 10.39 4.65
C CYS A 908 13.53 11.27 3.40
N ALA A 909 14.30 12.37 3.36
CA ALA A 909 14.39 13.23 2.18
C ALA A 909 15.06 12.50 1.02
N ILE A 910 16.20 11.84 1.28
CA ILE A 910 16.90 11.02 0.29
C ILE A 910 15.98 9.95 -0.30
N LYS A 911 15.25 9.21 0.53
CA LYS A 911 14.30 8.19 0.04
C LYS A 911 13.22 8.80 -0.86
N THR A 912 12.73 9.99 -0.50
CA THR A 912 11.68 10.70 -1.26
C THR A 912 12.18 11.19 -2.62
N ILE A 913 13.38 11.76 -2.66
CA ILE A 913 13.99 12.32 -3.87
C ILE A 913 14.50 11.20 -4.80
N THR A 914 15.22 10.23 -4.22
CA THR A 914 16.06 9.30 -4.98
C THR A 914 15.48 7.89 -5.09
N GLY A 915 14.48 7.58 -4.25
CA GLY A 915 13.99 6.22 -4.03
C GLY A 915 14.93 5.34 -3.19
N ILE A 916 16.08 5.84 -2.74
CA ILE A 916 17.07 5.05 -1.99
C ILE A 916 16.72 5.05 -0.50
N GLY A 917 16.31 3.89 0.02
CA GLY A 917 16.05 3.71 1.46
C GLY A 917 17.32 3.33 2.24
N LEU A 918 17.90 4.26 2.99
CA LEU A 918 19.11 4.01 3.78
C LEU A 918 18.77 3.41 5.16
N ALA A 919 19.59 2.48 5.67
CA ALA A 919 19.45 1.94 7.03
C ALA A 919 20.01 2.90 8.08
N LYS A 920 19.53 2.85 9.34
CA LYS A 920 20.00 3.72 10.45
C LYS A 920 21.52 3.63 10.67
N LYS A 921 22.11 2.47 10.44
CA LYS A 921 23.53 2.16 10.66
C LYS A 921 24.27 1.84 9.35
N ALA A 922 23.80 2.38 8.22
CA ALA A 922 24.47 2.15 6.93
C ALA A 922 25.88 2.76 6.96
N THR A 923 26.90 1.99 6.55
CA THR A 923 28.29 2.49 6.51
C THR A 923 28.50 3.39 5.28
N PRO A 924 29.54 4.26 5.28
CA PRO A 924 29.81 5.14 4.14
C PRO A 924 29.87 4.42 2.79
N ILE A 925 30.58 3.29 2.71
CA ILE A 925 30.69 2.50 1.47
C ILE A 925 29.33 1.95 1.01
N VAL A 926 28.44 1.56 1.93
CA VAL A 926 27.10 1.07 1.58
C VAL A 926 26.23 2.20 1.03
N ILE A 927 26.36 3.40 1.59
CA ILE A 927 25.63 4.58 1.12
C ILE A 927 26.10 4.92 -0.29
N ILE A 928 27.40 5.12 -0.51
CA ILE A 928 27.96 5.45 -1.83
C ILE A 928 27.59 4.39 -2.87
N ARG A 929 27.75 3.10 -2.56
CA ARG A 929 27.40 2.03 -3.50
C ARG A 929 26.00 2.20 -4.07
N ARG A 930 25.00 2.50 -3.23
CA ARG A 930 23.61 2.67 -3.67
C ARG A 930 23.41 3.84 -4.63
N PHE A 931 24.22 4.90 -4.51
CA PHE A 931 24.21 6.03 -5.43
C PHE A 931 25.00 5.74 -6.71
N LEU A 932 26.13 5.05 -6.61
CA LEU A 932 26.89 4.60 -7.77
C LEU A 932 26.09 3.60 -8.64
N ASP A 933 25.33 2.69 -8.03
CA ASP A 933 24.45 1.75 -8.74
C ASP A 933 23.40 2.49 -9.61
N LYS A 934 22.96 3.69 -9.20
CA LYS A 934 22.01 4.52 -9.97
C LYS A 934 22.59 5.07 -11.26
N ILE A 935 23.92 5.19 -11.34
CA ILE A 935 24.66 5.64 -12.52
C ILE A 935 25.45 4.49 -13.15
N GLY A 936 25.27 3.25 -12.68
CA GLY A 936 25.93 2.05 -13.21
C GLY A 936 27.39 1.87 -12.82
N TYR A 937 27.92 2.66 -11.87
CA TYR A 937 29.28 2.47 -11.35
C TYR A 937 29.33 1.36 -10.29
N GLY A 938 30.42 0.60 -10.28
CA GLY A 938 30.68 -0.43 -9.29
C GLY A 938 31.63 0.04 -8.18
N LEU A 939 31.74 -0.76 -7.13
CA LEU A 939 32.82 -0.67 -6.13
C LEU A 939 33.43 -2.05 -5.94
N GLN A 940 34.74 -2.17 -6.15
CA GLN A 940 35.48 -3.41 -5.95
C GLN A 940 36.34 -3.31 -4.70
N CYS A 941 36.39 -4.37 -3.90
CA CYS A 941 37.34 -4.46 -2.80
C CYS A 941 38.70 -4.89 -3.37
N ILE A 942 39.70 -4.01 -3.30
CA ILE A 942 41.03 -4.25 -3.86
C ILE A 942 41.96 -4.94 -2.86
N ARG A 943 41.81 -4.65 -1.56
CA ARG A 943 42.61 -5.28 -0.50
C ARG A 943 41.99 -5.13 0.88
N TYR A 944 42.62 -5.81 1.83
CA TYR A 944 42.38 -5.62 3.25
C TYR A 944 43.58 -4.91 3.88
N GLN A 945 43.31 -3.90 4.68
CA GLN A 945 44.32 -3.19 5.45
C GLN A 945 44.10 -3.43 6.95
N SER A 946 45.16 -3.77 7.67
CA SER A 946 45.12 -3.92 9.12
C SER A 946 45.62 -2.64 9.78
N GLN A 947 44.89 -2.15 10.77
CA GLN A 947 45.33 -1.06 11.65
C GLN A 947 45.10 -1.53 13.09
N GLY A 948 46.18 -1.95 13.76
CA GLY A 948 46.11 -2.66 15.04
C GLY A 948 45.38 -4.01 14.93
N LYS A 949 44.45 -4.30 15.84
CA LYS A 949 43.62 -5.52 15.83
C LYS A 949 42.42 -5.47 14.87
N LYS A 950 42.17 -4.33 14.20
CA LYS A 950 41.02 -4.16 13.30
C LYS A 950 41.45 -4.26 11.83
N ARG A 951 40.66 -5.00 11.03
CA ARG A 951 40.88 -5.23 9.60
C ARG A 951 39.81 -4.50 8.79
N PHE A 952 40.23 -3.62 7.89
CA PHE A 952 39.37 -2.80 7.06
C PHE A 952 39.45 -3.26 5.60
N ARG A 953 38.34 -3.12 4.88
CA ARG A 953 38.28 -3.32 3.43
C ARG A 953 38.56 -2.00 2.74
N VAL A 954 39.46 -2.02 1.78
CA VAL A 954 39.76 -0.90 0.89
C VAL A 954 39.06 -1.14 -0.44
N TYR A 955 38.35 -0.14 -0.93
CA TYR A 955 37.57 -0.20 -2.16
C TYR A 955 38.10 0.79 -3.18
N GLN A 956 37.79 0.54 -4.44
CA GLN A 956 38.04 1.44 -5.56
C GLN A 956 36.81 1.46 -6.47
N LEU A 957 36.57 2.59 -7.14
CA LEU A 957 35.49 2.70 -8.12
C LEU A 957 35.80 1.81 -9.32
N VAL A 958 34.76 1.19 -9.86
CA VAL A 958 34.83 0.45 -11.12
C VAL A 958 34.00 1.20 -12.13
N SER A 959 34.68 1.75 -13.15
CA SER A 959 34.02 2.36 -14.28
C SER A 959 33.25 1.30 -15.07
N PRO A 960 32.02 1.60 -15.51
CA PRO A 960 31.28 0.74 -16.41
C PRO A 960 31.83 0.80 -17.83
N GLU A 961 32.36 -0.32 -18.32
CA GLU A 961 32.79 -0.51 -19.70
C GLU A 961 31.60 -0.91 -20.60
N ASP A 962 30.64 0.00 -20.76
CA ASP A 962 29.35 -0.28 -21.42
C ASP A 962 29.07 0.54 -22.68
N GLY A 963 30.02 1.36 -23.14
CA GLY A 963 29.90 2.19 -24.35
C GLY A 963 29.14 3.51 -24.15
N ARG A 964 28.81 3.89 -22.91
CA ARG A 964 28.05 5.12 -22.60
C ARG A 964 28.63 6.42 -23.15
N MET A 965 29.95 6.49 -23.31
CA MET A 965 30.61 7.71 -23.76
C MET A 965 30.21 8.07 -25.19
N GLU A 966 29.96 7.09 -26.05
CA GLU A 966 29.45 7.31 -27.40
C GLU A 966 28.05 7.98 -27.34
N VAL A 967 27.18 7.48 -26.47
CA VAL A 967 25.84 8.05 -26.25
C VAL A 967 25.95 9.49 -25.71
N PHE A 968 26.84 9.73 -24.75
CA PHE A 968 27.04 11.07 -24.19
C PHE A 968 27.54 12.08 -25.22
N GLN A 969 28.44 11.68 -26.12
CA GLN A 969 28.90 12.56 -27.20
C GLN A 969 27.73 12.94 -28.13
N ARG A 970 26.84 11.98 -28.44
CA ARG A 970 25.63 12.25 -29.24
C ARG A 970 24.65 13.18 -28.53
N TRP A 971 24.40 12.95 -27.24
CA TRP A 971 23.52 13.80 -26.43
C TRP A 971 24.07 15.21 -26.26
N LEU A 972 25.37 15.35 -26.00
CA LEU A 972 26.03 16.65 -25.88
C LEU A 972 25.99 17.44 -27.18
N ALA A 973 26.23 16.77 -28.32
CA ALA A 973 26.08 17.41 -29.63
C ALA A 973 24.64 17.88 -29.89
N SER A 974 23.64 17.11 -29.46
CA SER A 974 22.23 17.53 -29.57
C SER A 974 21.91 18.73 -28.67
N ASP A 975 22.34 18.71 -27.41
CA ASP A 975 22.13 19.80 -26.46
C ASP A 975 22.83 21.09 -26.90
N ALA A 976 23.99 20.99 -27.55
CA ALA A 976 24.71 22.13 -28.12
C ALA A 976 24.00 22.77 -29.34
N LEU A 977 23.24 21.98 -30.10
CA LEU A 977 22.47 22.46 -31.26
C LEU A 977 21.10 23.02 -30.85
N ARG A 978 20.47 22.42 -29.84
CA ARG A 978 19.22 22.88 -29.23
C ARG A 978 19.28 22.61 -27.73
N LEU A 979 19.30 23.68 -26.95
CA LEU A 979 19.39 23.65 -25.49
C LEU A 979 18.34 22.71 -24.88
N GLY A 980 18.79 21.72 -24.11
CA GLY A 980 17.94 20.77 -23.37
C GLY A 980 17.18 19.75 -24.22
N THR A 981 17.72 19.31 -25.36
CA THR A 981 17.07 18.37 -26.31
C THR A 981 17.69 16.98 -26.35
N SER A 982 18.67 16.66 -25.51
CA SER A 982 19.26 15.32 -25.38
C SER A 982 18.24 14.21 -25.12
N GLU A 983 17.02 14.55 -24.67
CA GLU A 983 15.87 13.65 -24.71
C GLU A 983 14.93 14.01 -25.89
N SER A 984 15.14 13.37 -27.05
CA SER A 984 14.41 13.60 -28.32
C SER A 984 12.87 13.49 -28.26
N TRP A 985 12.33 12.73 -27.30
CA TRP A 985 10.88 12.63 -27.08
C TRP A 985 10.20 13.95 -26.66
N LEU A 986 10.95 14.94 -26.16
CA LEU A 986 10.44 16.26 -25.79
C LEU A 986 10.05 17.10 -27.01
N ASP A 987 10.61 16.80 -28.19
CA ASP A 987 10.33 17.53 -29.45
C ASP A 987 9.18 16.91 -30.26
N ASN A 988 8.89 15.62 -30.07
CA ASN A 988 7.83 14.90 -30.78
C ASN A 988 6.41 15.29 -30.34
N ASP A 989 6.24 15.78 -29.11
CA ASP A 989 4.95 16.32 -28.63
C ASP A 989 4.71 17.78 -29.07
N LEU A 990 5.78 18.54 -29.32
CA LEU A 990 5.72 19.94 -29.79
C LEU A 990 5.46 20.03 -31.31
N SER A 991 6.11 19.17 -32.11
CA SER A 991 5.96 19.13 -33.57
C SER A 991 4.59 18.64 -34.05
N ALA A 992 3.85 17.90 -33.23
CA ALA A 992 2.47 17.52 -33.53
C ALA A 992 1.48 18.70 -33.52
N ARG A 993 1.90 19.90 -33.06
CA ARG A 993 1.05 21.10 -32.94
C ARG A 993 1.50 22.31 -33.78
N SER A 994 2.69 22.30 -34.37
CA SER A 994 3.18 23.44 -35.17
C SER A 994 2.52 23.57 -36.55
N GLY A 995 1.55 22.73 -36.90
CA GLY A 995 0.80 22.83 -38.15
C GLY A 995 -0.26 23.94 -38.19
N ASN A 996 -0.41 24.78 -37.15
CA ASN A 996 -1.56 25.70 -37.05
C ASN A 996 -1.30 27.06 -36.38
N THR A 997 -0.13 27.65 -36.55
CA THR A 997 0.10 29.05 -36.13
C THR A 997 0.72 29.86 -37.27
N GLN A 998 -0.02 30.88 -37.70
CA GLN A 998 0.43 31.90 -38.65
C GLN A 998 1.69 32.60 -38.10
N SER A 999 2.66 32.81 -38.99
CA SER A 999 3.91 33.52 -38.77
C SER A 999 3.66 34.95 -38.26
N VAL A 1000 4.30 35.31 -37.16
CA VAL A 1000 4.55 36.71 -36.80
C VAL A 1000 6.06 36.87 -36.64
N ASP A 1001 6.60 37.81 -37.41
CA ASP A 1001 8.01 38.08 -37.59
C ASP A 1001 8.74 38.41 -36.29
N SER A 1002 9.94 37.85 -36.17
CA SER A 1002 10.90 38.11 -35.12
C SER A 1002 11.91 39.16 -35.57
N GLU A 1003 11.95 40.32 -34.93
CA GLU A 1003 13.16 41.15 -34.91
C GLU A 1003 13.42 41.72 -33.51
N ASN A 1004 14.70 41.61 -33.12
CA ASN A 1004 15.42 42.32 -32.07
C ASN A 1004 15.21 41.90 -30.59
N SER A 1005 16.15 41.10 -30.08
CA SER A 1005 16.97 41.57 -28.94
C SER A 1005 18.33 40.85 -28.90
N ASN A 1006 19.38 41.66 -28.94
CA ASN A 1006 20.78 41.24 -28.83
C ASN A 1006 21.13 40.91 -27.37
N TYR A 1007 21.67 39.72 -27.12
CA TYR A 1007 22.21 39.32 -25.82
C TYR A 1007 23.61 39.90 -25.64
N VAL A 1008 23.80 40.72 -24.60
CA VAL A 1008 25.13 41.11 -24.10
C VAL A 1008 25.51 40.18 -22.96
N GLN A 1009 26.60 39.46 -23.18
CA GLN A 1009 27.32 38.57 -22.29
C GLN A 1009 27.98 39.35 -21.14
N LEU A 1010 27.73 38.95 -19.89
CA LEU A 1010 28.55 39.37 -18.75
C LEU A 1010 28.92 38.16 -17.88
N CYS A 1011 30.18 37.75 -18.01
CA CYS A 1011 30.88 36.87 -17.08
C CYS A 1011 31.11 37.59 -15.74
N LEU A 1012 30.98 36.89 -14.62
CA LEU A 1012 31.74 37.22 -13.41
C LEU A 1012 32.22 35.96 -12.67
N ASN A 1013 33.54 35.93 -12.50
CA ASN A 1013 34.32 35.03 -11.65
C ASN A 1013 34.06 35.32 -10.16
N VAL A 1014 33.84 34.26 -9.38
CA VAL A 1014 34.64 33.73 -8.23
C VAL A 1014 33.76 32.78 -7.43
#